data_AF-A0A2V7Y6Y4-F1
#
_entry.id   AF-A0A2V7Y6Y4-F1
#
_cell.length_a   1.000
_cell.length_b   1.000
_cell.length_c   1.000
_cell.angle_alpha   90.00
_cell.angle_beta   90.00
_cell.angle_gamma   90.00
#
_symmetry.space_group_name_H-M   'P 1'
#
loop_
_entity.id
_entity.type
_entity.pdbx_description
1 polymer ?
#
loop_
_entity_poly.entity_id
_entity_poly.type
_entity_poly.pdbx_seq_one_letter_code
_entity_poly.pdbx_strand_id
1 'polypeptide(L)'
;MIRSLSLAALVMGFGVAALPFASASADTISIPTLAIGAEAPDFDLPGVDGKRYTLASFEDAKALVLVFTANHCPTAQAYEERIAKLHADFAPRGAAVVLVSPNDPLALRLDEQGYTDLGDTLEEMKVRARERGWTFPYLYDGETQTTARKYGPVATPHVFVFDAARKLRFAGRVDDNEDPAKARTADARDAIEAVLAGRPVPVETTKVFGCSVKWADKSASVKAGLEKWAQEPVTLDPVDAEGLKAIAAGDAKKLRLVNAWATWWELQEKVREFLRSQYASMRNVQFEKSDSYAFIELIDSAWRGGLPHTVLVAPGGKVLYRSEGAFDMRDVRRHIVGWLGRYYHSLPGGAAAAPPPAADRVKVDTGVLEGTVGTDPSVRVFRGVPFAAPPTGALRWRAPQPVPAWTGVRKADQWGTRCMQGPMFGPLHTRDAQMGEDCLYLNVWTTAKSAGEKRPVLVVLHGGGFAAGSASEPRTDGEWFARQGIVVVEPNYRLAVFGFLAHPELTKESDGHGSGNYGMLDQAAALGWVQRNVAAFGGDPGNVTINGESAGSMSVSALMASPLTKHLVHKAIGESGAFFTSPSGGMAEKTLGEKEQDGVKFATSVGASSLAELRAKPADELLAAMMKTDRGWGYSPGVDGYFLPEKVSAIYAAGQQARIPVLAGWNSSELGMSVAMNPKKPTAATFAEQLGKWIETHAGTGHAPVYRYQFDRVLPDPSGGKSFGAVHAVDIEYAFNTLDSKKADWQPADRETARTMATYFANFVKTGTPNGPGLPEWPEFGKTRQVMHIDAVSKAAPEMNRARYEFLDSVAAAHP
;
A
#
# COMPACT_ATOMS: atom_id res chain seq x y z
N MET A 1 34.55 -45.71 -56.32
CA MET A 1 34.24 -47.11 -56.74
C MET A 1 33.61 -47.84 -55.56
N ILE A 2 32.69 -48.78 -55.84
CA ILE A 2 32.17 -49.83 -54.95
C ILE A 2 31.77 -49.41 -53.51
N ARG A 3 30.46 -49.19 -53.31
CA ARG A 3 29.74 -49.62 -52.10
C ARG A 3 28.42 -50.24 -52.57
N SER A 4 28.17 -51.48 -52.17
CA SER A 4 27.05 -52.31 -52.65
C SER A 4 26.56 -53.23 -51.54
N LEU A 5 25.28 -53.63 -51.60
CA LEU A 5 24.63 -54.70 -50.81
C LEU A 5 24.37 -54.33 -49.32
N SER A 6 23.25 -54.72 -48.69
CA SER A 6 21.98 -55.18 -49.26
C SER A 6 20.78 -54.95 -48.33
N LEU A 7 19.72 -54.45 -48.95
CA LEU A 7 18.30 -54.79 -48.80
C LEU A 7 17.92 -55.90 -47.78
N ALA A 8 17.10 -55.55 -46.79
CA ALA A 8 16.01 -56.41 -46.28
C ALA A 8 14.95 -55.53 -45.62
N ALA A 9 13.67 -55.69 -46.00
CA ALA A 9 12.54 -55.04 -45.36
C ALA A 9 11.48 -56.09 -45.00
N LEU A 10 10.73 -55.85 -43.94
CA LEU A 10 9.48 -56.57 -43.69
C LEU A 10 8.39 -55.56 -43.33
N VAL A 11 7.24 -55.69 -43.99
CA VAL A 11 6.09 -54.80 -43.85
C VAL A 11 4.93 -55.59 -43.24
N MET A 12 4.35 -55.06 -42.17
CA MET A 12 2.94 -55.26 -41.85
C MET A 12 2.36 -53.91 -41.41
N GLY A 13 1.31 -53.47 -42.09
CA GLY A 13 0.58 -52.25 -41.73
C GLY A 13 -0.72 -52.58 -41.01
N PHE A 14 -1.28 -51.58 -40.32
CA PHE A 14 -2.66 -51.59 -39.87
C PHE A 14 -3.36 -50.32 -40.36
N GLY A 15 -4.60 -50.46 -40.83
CA GLY A 15 -5.35 -49.36 -41.45
C GLY A 15 -5.91 -48.39 -40.42
N VAL A 16 -5.85 -47.09 -40.74
CA VAL A 16 -6.56 -46.06 -39.96
C VAL A 16 -8.00 -45.98 -40.45
N ALA A 17 -8.93 -46.49 -39.64
CA ALA A 17 -10.36 -46.25 -39.86
C ALA A 17 -10.68 -44.79 -39.51
N ALA A 18 -11.02 -43.99 -40.53
CA ALA A 18 -11.41 -42.59 -40.32
C ALA A 18 -12.84 -42.52 -39.77
N LEU A 19 -12.98 -42.33 -38.45
CA LEU A 19 -14.24 -41.90 -37.84
C LEU A 19 -14.49 -40.43 -38.18
N PRO A 20 -15.67 -40.06 -38.72
CA PRO A 20 -15.98 -38.67 -39.01
C PRO A 20 -16.21 -37.90 -37.70
N PHE A 21 -15.48 -36.79 -37.52
CA PHE A 21 -15.82 -35.79 -36.53
C PHE A 21 -17.12 -35.10 -36.96
N ALA A 22 -18.26 -35.64 -36.52
CA ALA A 22 -19.53 -34.94 -36.55
C ALA A 22 -19.47 -33.75 -35.58
N SER A 23 -19.02 -32.61 -36.08
CA SER A 23 -19.05 -31.36 -35.32
C SER A 23 -20.50 -30.97 -35.08
N ALA A 24 -21.00 -31.20 -33.87
CA ALA A 24 -22.25 -30.63 -33.39
C ALA A 24 -22.08 -29.11 -33.32
N SER A 25 -22.38 -28.43 -34.41
CA SER A 25 -22.47 -26.97 -34.47
C SER A 25 -23.67 -26.53 -33.64
N ALA A 26 -23.43 -26.24 -32.37
CA ALA A 26 -24.41 -25.53 -31.54
C ALA A 26 -24.75 -24.22 -32.25
N ASP A 27 -26.04 -23.96 -32.46
CA ASP A 27 -26.52 -22.86 -33.30
C ASP A 27 -26.02 -21.50 -32.78
N THR A 28 -24.98 -20.96 -33.43
CA THR A 28 -24.51 -19.61 -33.16
C THR A 28 -25.55 -18.63 -33.68
N ILE A 29 -26.34 -18.08 -32.76
CA ILE A 29 -27.31 -17.01 -33.03
C ILE A 29 -26.57 -15.87 -33.75
N SER A 30 -26.84 -15.74 -35.06
CA SER A 30 -26.24 -14.71 -35.89
C SER A 30 -26.95 -13.40 -35.62
N ILE A 31 -26.35 -12.55 -34.81
CA ILE A 31 -26.86 -11.22 -34.47
C ILE A 31 -26.53 -10.28 -35.65
N PRO A 32 -27.54 -9.78 -36.40
CA PRO A 32 -27.29 -8.92 -37.55
C PRO A 32 -26.79 -7.54 -37.13
N THR A 33 -25.79 -7.01 -37.84
CA THR A 33 -25.35 -5.62 -37.69
C THR A 33 -26.44 -4.66 -38.17
N LEU A 34 -26.63 -3.56 -37.44
CA LEU A 34 -27.59 -2.51 -37.76
C LEU A 34 -27.35 -1.94 -39.18
N ALA A 35 -28.41 -1.86 -39.99
CA ALA A 35 -28.32 -1.41 -41.38
C ALA A 35 -28.23 0.12 -41.51
N ILE A 36 -27.54 0.60 -42.55
CA ILE A 36 -27.43 2.04 -42.86
C ILE A 36 -28.84 2.63 -43.07
N GLY A 37 -29.06 3.84 -42.53
CA GLY A 37 -30.37 4.50 -42.50
C GLY A 37 -31.32 4.06 -41.37
N ALA A 38 -31.00 3.00 -40.63
CA ALA A 38 -31.78 2.61 -39.45
C ALA A 38 -31.64 3.65 -38.31
N GLU A 39 -32.63 3.70 -37.42
CA GLU A 39 -32.57 4.51 -36.19
C GLU A 39 -31.67 3.83 -35.15
N ALA A 40 -30.93 4.63 -34.37
CA ALA A 40 -30.16 4.15 -33.23
C ALA A 40 -31.10 3.48 -32.20
N PRO A 41 -30.95 2.17 -31.92
CA PRO A 41 -31.76 1.53 -30.88
C PRO A 41 -31.44 2.10 -29.49
N ASP A 42 -32.47 2.41 -28.71
CA ASP A 42 -32.27 2.99 -27.37
C ASP A 42 -31.62 1.99 -26.38
N PHE A 43 -30.92 2.55 -25.39
CA PHE A 43 -30.12 1.83 -24.40
C PHE A 43 -30.20 2.54 -23.04
N ASP A 44 -29.86 1.84 -21.96
CA ASP A 44 -29.69 2.40 -20.63
C ASP A 44 -28.53 1.68 -19.95
N LEU A 45 -27.34 2.30 -19.98
CA LEU A 45 -26.09 1.65 -19.60
C LEU A 45 -25.35 2.42 -18.50
N PRO A 46 -24.75 1.72 -17.51
CA PRO A 46 -23.83 2.34 -16.56
C PRO A 46 -22.51 2.71 -17.24
N GLY A 47 -22.02 3.92 -16.95
CA GLY A 47 -20.72 4.41 -17.36
C GLY A 47 -19.62 4.18 -16.31
N VAL A 48 -18.37 4.17 -16.75
CA VAL A 48 -17.18 4.13 -15.87
C VAL A 48 -17.08 5.33 -14.91
N ASP A 49 -17.76 6.44 -15.20
CA ASP A 49 -17.85 7.61 -14.33
C ASP A 49 -18.96 7.51 -13.26
N GLY A 50 -19.65 6.36 -13.19
CA GLY A 50 -20.75 6.10 -12.26
C GLY A 50 -22.11 6.66 -12.68
N LYS A 51 -22.22 7.33 -13.83
CA LYS A 51 -23.51 7.80 -14.37
C LYS A 51 -24.24 6.68 -15.13
N ARG A 52 -25.52 6.90 -15.40
CA ARG A 52 -26.32 6.12 -16.36
C ARG A 52 -26.49 6.95 -17.63
N TYR A 53 -26.35 6.31 -18.79
CA TYR A 53 -26.43 6.94 -20.10
C TYR A 53 -27.48 6.24 -20.96
N THR A 54 -28.33 7.05 -21.60
CA THR A 54 -29.31 6.60 -22.61
C THR A 54 -29.07 7.29 -23.94
N LEU A 55 -29.84 6.95 -24.99
CA LEU A 55 -29.75 7.66 -26.27
C LEU A 55 -30.08 9.16 -26.13
N ALA A 56 -30.98 9.51 -25.22
CA ALA A 56 -31.35 10.89 -24.89
C ALA A 56 -30.23 11.67 -24.19
N SER A 57 -29.30 11.01 -23.48
CA SER A 57 -28.12 11.65 -22.89
C SER A 57 -27.17 12.30 -23.90
N PHE A 58 -27.45 12.13 -25.20
CA PHE A 58 -26.68 12.67 -26.31
C PHE A 58 -27.54 13.51 -27.27
N GLU A 59 -28.74 13.97 -26.89
CA GLU A 59 -29.67 14.62 -27.83
C GLU A 59 -29.08 15.82 -28.61
N ASP A 60 -28.32 16.70 -27.95
CA ASP A 60 -27.63 17.85 -28.57
C ASP A 60 -26.53 17.49 -29.58
N ALA A 61 -26.09 16.22 -29.65
CA ALA A 61 -24.95 15.83 -30.47
C ALA A 61 -25.31 15.82 -31.98
N LYS A 62 -24.60 16.61 -32.78
CA LYS A 62 -24.76 16.69 -34.24
C LYS A 62 -24.35 15.40 -34.95
N ALA A 63 -23.46 14.64 -34.33
CA ALA A 63 -23.15 13.25 -34.66
C ALA A 63 -23.00 12.44 -33.37
N LEU A 64 -23.49 11.20 -33.35
CA LEU A 64 -23.25 10.24 -32.28
C LEU A 64 -22.39 9.10 -32.81
N VAL A 65 -21.28 8.81 -32.15
CA VAL A 65 -20.30 7.80 -32.53
C VAL A 65 -20.22 6.77 -31.41
N LEU A 66 -20.82 5.60 -31.64
CA LEU A 66 -20.71 4.47 -30.71
C LEU A 66 -19.58 3.55 -31.17
N VAL A 67 -18.65 3.22 -30.28
CA VAL A 67 -17.55 2.29 -30.55
C VAL A 67 -17.63 1.10 -29.59
N PHE A 68 -18.12 -0.03 -30.09
CA PHE A 68 -18.08 -1.28 -29.35
C PHE A 68 -16.64 -1.77 -29.27
N THR A 69 -16.08 -1.84 -28.07
CA THR A 69 -14.66 -2.05 -27.79
C THR A 69 -14.46 -3.03 -26.62
N ALA A 70 -13.21 -3.31 -26.23
CA ALA A 70 -12.88 -4.22 -25.15
C ALA A 70 -11.56 -3.83 -24.46
N ASN A 71 -11.44 -4.07 -23.16
CA ASN A 71 -10.15 -4.01 -22.46
C ASN A 71 -9.30 -5.23 -22.81
N HIS A 72 -9.91 -6.42 -22.89
CA HIS A 72 -9.16 -7.68 -23.04
C HIS A 72 -8.51 -7.87 -24.42
N CYS A 73 -9.04 -7.21 -25.45
CA CYS A 73 -8.66 -7.48 -26.83
C CYS A 73 -7.40 -6.70 -27.24
N PRO A 74 -6.32 -7.36 -27.70
CA PRO A 74 -5.12 -6.66 -28.16
C PRO A 74 -5.39 -5.72 -29.35
N THR A 75 -6.27 -6.09 -30.29
CA THR A 75 -6.70 -5.19 -31.37
C THR A 75 -7.36 -3.93 -30.81
N ALA A 76 -8.31 -4.06 -29.87
CA ALA A 76 -8.99 -2.92 -29.28
C ALA A 76 -8.01 -2.00 -28.52
N GLN A 77 -7.07 -2.57 -27.76
CA GLN A 77 -5.99 -1.82 -27.11
C GLN A 77 -5.15 -1.03 -28.12
N ALA A 78 -4.83 -1.60 -29.29
CA ALA A 78 -4.07 -0.92 -30.34
C ALA A 78 -4.80 0.30 -30.95
N TYR A 79 -6.13 0.41 -30.77
CA TYR A 79 -6.95 1.53 -31.23
C TYR A 79 -7.29 2.56 -30.14
N GLU A 80 -7.03 2.29 -28.86
CA GLU A 80 -7.42 3.13 -27.71
C GLU A 80 -7.06 4.62 -27.90
N GLU A 81 -5.82 4.91 -28.33
CA GLU A 81 -5.32 6.27 -28.54
C GLU A 81 -5.93 6.93 -29.80
N ARG A 82 -6.22 6.15 -30.85
CA ARG A 82 -6.87 6.67 -32.07
C ARG A 82 -8.33 7.04 -31.83
N ILE A 83 -9.04 6.25 -31.02
CA ILE A 83 -10.43 6.55 -30.64
C ILE A 83 -10.50 7.74 -29.66
N ALA A 84 -9.57 7.83 -28.70
CA ALA A 84 -9.44 9.01 -27.85
C ALA A 84 -9.14 10.29 -28.67
N LYS A 85 -8.32 10.18 -29.73
CA LYS A 85 -8.10 11.27 -30.68
C LYS A 85 -9.36 11.65 -31.47
N LEU A 86 -10.21 10.69 -31.86
CA LEU A 86 -11.53 11.02 -32.46
C LEU A 86 -12.38 11.84 -31.48
N HIS A 87 -12.40 11.51 -30.19
CA HIS A 87 -13.10 12.35 -29.21
C HIS A 87 -12.54 13.77 -29.18
N ALA A 88 -11.23 13.92 -29.00
CA ALA A 88 -10.58 15.24 -28.89
C ALA A 88 -10.76 16.11 -30.15
N ASP A 89 -10.67 15.51 -31.35
CA ASP A 89 -10.78 16.22 -32.63
C ASP A 89 -12.22 16.64 -32.99
N PHE A 90 -13.25 15.99 -32.42
CA PHE A 90 -14.64 16.13 -32.86
C PHE A 90 -15.64 16.57 -31.77
N ALA A 91 -15.35 16.40 -30.48
CA ALA A 91 -16.22 16.91 -29.42
C ALA A 91 -16.40 18.44 -29.46
N PRO A 92 -15.36 19.27 -29.70
CA PRO A 92 -15.52 20.72 -29.89
C PRO A 92 -16.34 21.10 -31.15
N ARG A 93 -16.56 20.15 -32.07
CA ARG A 93 -17.35 20.32 -33.30
C ARG A 93 -18.80 19.82 -33.14
N GLY A 94 -19.16 19.27 -31.97
CA GLY A 94 -20.49 18.80 -31.64
C GLY A 94 -20.75 17.31 -31.90
N ALA A 95 -19.71 16.46 -31.99
CA ALA A 95 -19.89 15.01 -32.01
C ALA A 95 -19.72 14.40 -30.60
N ALA A 96 -20.62 13.50 -30.21
CA ALA A 96 -20.44 12.66 -29.04
C ALA A 96 -19.73 11.36 -29.45
N VAL A 97 -18.56 11.09 -28.84
CA VAL A 97 -17.86 9.80 -28.99
C VAL A 97 -18.03 9.01 -27.70
N VAL A 98 -18.53 7.78 -27.84
CA VAL A 98 -18.97 6.91 -26.75
C VAL A 98 -18.40 5.51 -26.98
N LEU A 99 -17.69 4.97 -25.99
CA LEU A 99 -17.25 3.58 -26.00
C LEU A 99 -18.33 2.69 -25.36
N VAL A 100 -18.48 1.46 -25.83
CA VAL A 100 -19.35 0.44 -25.22
C VAL A 100 -18.58 -0.88 -25.10
N SER A 101 -18.58 -1.50 -23.93
CA SER A 101 -18.07 -2.88 -23.74
C SER A 101 -19.22 -3.88 -23.86
N PRO A 102 -19.25 -4.74 -24.92
CA PRO A 102 -20.31 -5.71 -25.15
C PRO A 102 -20.06 -7.08 -24.50
N ASN A 103 -18.91 -7.27 -23.83
CA ASN A 103 -18.40 -8.58 -23.46
C ASN A 103 -18.83 -8.99 -22.06
N ASP A 104 -19.39 -10.20 -21.92
CA ASP A 104 -19.61 -10.83 -20.61
C ASP A 104 -18.25 -11.32 -20.06
N PRO A 105 -17.81 -10.86 -18.87
CA PRO A 105 -16.61 -11.36 -18.22
C PRO A 105 -16.64 -12.87 -17.94
N LEU A 106 -17.83 -13.47 -17.71
CA LEU A 106 -17.99 -14.91 -17.48
C LEU A 106 -17.83 -15.74 -18.76
N ALA A 107 -17.89 -15.11 -19.93
CA ALA A 107 -17.65 -15.73 -21.23
C ALA A 107 -16.20 -15.55 -21.74
N LEU A 108 -15.33 -14.86 -20.99
CA LEU A 108 -13.92 -14.64 -21.32
C LEU A 108 -13.02 -15.72 -20.70
N ARG A 109 -12.39 -16.55 -21.54
CA ARG A 109 -11.49 -17.62 -21.05
C ARG A 109 -10.15 -17.06 -20.55
N LEU A 110 -9.48 -17.82 -19.69
CA LEU A 110 -8.17 -17.44 -19.13
C LEU A 110 -7.00 -17.57 -20.13
N ASP A 111 -7.15 -18.33 -21.22
CA ASP A 111 -6.18 -18.36 -22.33
C ASP A 111 -6.37 -17.18 -23.31
N GLU A 112 -7.61 -16.75 -23.55
CA GLU A 112 -7.92 -15.51 -24.30
C GLU A 112 -7.40 -14.24 -23.60
N GLN A 113 -7.11 -14.32 -22.30
CA GLN A 113 -6.56 -13.25 -21.48
C GLN A 113 -5.02 -13.10 -21.54
N GLY A 114 -4.31 -13.94 -22.31
CA GLY A 114 -2.84 -13.96 -22.36
C GLY A 114 -2.15 -12.66 -22.82
N TYR A 115 -2.90 -11.73 -23.42
CA TYR A 115 -2.38 -10.47 -23.99
C TYR A 115 -2.87 -9.20 -23.28
N THR A 116 -3.63 -9.32 -22.18
CA THR A 116 -4.16 -8.18 -21.42
C THR A 116 -3.78 -8.24 -19.93
N ASP A 117 -3.68 -7.07 -19.30
CA ASP A 117 -3.61 -6.90 -17.85
C ASP A 117 -4.99 -6.71 -17.18
N LEU A 118 -6.04 -6.42 -17.95
CA LEU A 118 -7.41 -6.17 -17.46
C LEU A 118 -8.44 -6.95 -18.29
N GLY A 119 -9.43 -7.52 -17.60
CA GLY A 119 -10.67 -8.04 -18.19
C GLY A 119 -11.68 -6.92 -18.47
N ASP A 120 -12.88 -7.33 -18.90
CA ASP A 120 -13.94 -6.42 -19.37
C ASP A 120 -15.02 -6.12 -18.32
N THR A 121 -14.80 -6.45 -17.03
CA THR A 121 -15.75 -6.06 -15.96
C THR A 121 -15.89 -4.54 -15.88
N LEU A 122 -17.04 -4.03 -15.43
CA LEU A 122 -17.24 -2.59 -15.23
C LEU A 122 -16.14 -1.98 -14.33
N GLU A 123 -15.70 -2.67 -13.28
CA GLU A 123 -14.62 -2.19 -12.42
C GLU A 123 -13.27 -2.14 -13.14
N GLU A 124 -12.93 -3.14 -13.96
CA GLU A 124 -11.71 -3.10 -14.77
C GLU A 124 -11.77 -2.06 -15.90
N MET A 125 -12.95 -1.78 -16.45
CA MET A 125 -13.17 -0.65 -17.37
C MET A 125 -12.93 0.70 -16.67
N LYS A 126 -13.33 0.86 -15.41
CA LYS A 126 -12.98 2.05 -14.60
C LYS A 126 -11.47 2.16 -14.42
N VAL A 127 -10.76 1.03 -14.25
CA VAL A 127 -9.29 1.03 -14.20
C VAL A 127 -8.71 1.49 -15.54
N ARG A 128 -9.08 0.86 -16.67
CA ARG A 128 -8.53 1.24 -17.99
C ARG A 128 -8.83 2.69 -18.36
N ALA A 129 -10.07 3.16 -18.15
CA ALA A 129 -10.46 4.54 -18.46
C ALA A 129 -9.64 5.57 -17.65
N ARG A 130 -9.40 5.29 -16.36
CA ARG A 130 -8.57 6.15 -15.48
C ARG A 130 -7.09 6.08 -15.86
N GLU A 131 -6.56 4.89 -16.18
CA GLU A 131 -5.18 4.71 -16.67
C GLU A 131 -4.92 5.46 -17.98
N ARG A 132 -5.92 5.52 -18.87
CA ARG A 132 -5.85 6.24 -20.16
C ARG A 132 -6.29 7.71 -20.08
N GLY A 133 -6.68 8.22 -18.91
CA GLY A 133 -7.12 9.60 -18.72
C GLY A 133 -8.37 9.98 -19.54
N TRP A 134 -9.25 9.02 -19.84
CA TRP A 134 -10.43 9.26 -20.69
C TRP A 134 -11.49 10.10 -19.97
N THR A 135 -11.92 11.17 -20.64
CA THR A 135 -12.96 12.11 -20.18
C THR A 135 -14.32 11.90 -20.86
N PHE A 136 -14.43 10.92 -21.75
CA PHE A 136 -15.61 10.63 -22.57
C PHE A 136 -16.28 9.32 -22.18
N PRO A 137 -17.60 9.14 -22.43
CA PRO A 137 -18.34 8.02 -21.85
C PRO A 137 -17.85 6.66 -22.35
N TYR A 138 -17.57 5.77 -21.41
CA TYR A 138 -17.34 4.34 -21.66
C TYR A 138 -18.38 3.55 -20.87
N LEU A 139 -19.23 2.83 -21.58
CA LEU A 139 -20.47 2.23 -21.08
C LEU A 139 -20.35 0.70 -21.01
N TYR A 140 -20.87 0.07 -19.97
CA TYR A 140 -20.85 -1.38 -19.79
C TYR A 140 -22.19 -2.01 -20.14
N ASP A 141 -22.23 -2.77 -21.23
CA ASP A 141 -23.37 -3.61 -21.64
C ASP A 141 -23.16 -5.09 -21.24
N GLY A 142 -21.91 -5.46 -20.91
CA GLY A 142 -21.33 -6.80 -20.85
C GLY A 142 -22.19 -7.96 -20.33
N GLU A 143 -22.71 -7.89 -19.10
CA GLU A 143 -23.54 -8.96 -18.53
C GLU A 143 -24.92 -9.11 -19.20
N THR A 144 -25.51 -8.00 -19.69
CA THR A 144 -26.87 -8.00 -20.23
C THR A 144 -26.89 -8.19 -21.75
N GLN A 145 -25.87 -7.65 -22.42
CA GLN A 145 -25.70 -7.62 -23.88
C GLN A 145 -26.90 -7.03 -24.63
N THR A 146 -27.75 -6.25 -23.94
CA THR A 146 -29.03 -5.77 -24.46
C THR A 146 -28.84 -4.69 -25.53
N THR A 147 -27.71 -3.98 -25.52
CA THR A 147 -27.35 -3.00 -26.54
C THR A 147 -26.61 -3.68 -27.69
N ALA A 148 -25.61 -4.50 -27.39
CA ALA A 148 -24.86 -5.26 -28.39
C ALA A 148 -25.76 -6.15 -29.25
N ARG A 149 -26.79 -6.80 -28.66
CA ARG A 149 -27.77 -7.62 -29.40
C ARG A 149 -28.72 -6.79 -30.28
N LYS A 150 -28.86 -5.47 -30.09
CA LYS A 150 -29.63 -4.55 -30.96
C LYS A 150 -28.78 -3.94 -32.09
N TYR A 151 -27.50 -3.66 -31.83
CA TYR A 151 -26.59 -2.99 -32.79
C TYR A 151 -25.79 -3.98 -33.65
N GLY A 152 -25.53 -5.18 -33.14
CA GLY A 152 -24.82 -6.26 -33.83
C GLY A 152 -23.33 -6.00 -34.13
N PRO A 153 -22.48 -5.73 -33.12
CA PRO A 153 -21.05 -5.59 -33.32
C PRO A 153 -20.40 -6.96 -33.58
N VAL A 154 -19.92 -7.18 -34.82
CA VAL A 154 -19.26 -8.45 -35.21
C VAL A 154 -17.88 -8.70 -34.56
N ALA A 155 -17.21 -7.64 -34.09
CA ALA A 155 -15.89 -7.69 -33.49
C ALA A 155 -15.67 -6.47 -32.58
N THR A 156 -14.53 -6.41 -31.89
CA THR A 156 -14.05 -5.26 -31.12
C THR A 156 -12.66 -4.84 -31.62
N PRO A 157 -12.44 -3.57 -32.03
CA PRO A 157 -13.40 -2.45 -32.03
C PRO A 157 -14.33 -2.43 -33.28
N HIS A 158 -15.56 -1.93 -33.12
CA HIS A 158 -16.52 -1.68 -34.22
C HIS A 158 -17.23 -0.34 -33.99
N VAL A 159 -17.13 0.56 -34.96
CA VAL A 159 -17.64 1.93 -34.94
C VAL A 159 -18.99 2.04 -35.67
N PHE A 160 -19.93 2.76 -35.07
CA PHE A 160 -21.21 3.16 -35.65
C PHE A 160 -21.35 4.69 -35.57
N VAL A 161 -21.60 5.38 -36.69
CA VAL A 161 -21.83 6.84 -36.72
C VAL A 161 -23.26 7.16 -37.14
N PHE A 162 -23.94 7.95 -36.32
CA PHE A 162 -25.31 8.42 -36.52
C PHE A 162 -25.34 9.94 -36.73
N ASP A 163 -26.29 10.42 -37.53
CA ASP A 163 -26.54 11.86 -37.70
C ASP A 163 -27.35 12.48 -36.54
N ALA A 164 -27.63 13.78 -36.64
CA ALA A 164 -28.48 14.53 -35.70
C ALA A 164 -29.92 13.99 -35.57
N ALA A 165 -30.43 13.28 -36.58
CA ALA A 165 -31.73 12.58 -36.54
C ALA A 165 -31.61 11.13 -36.02
N ARG A 166 -30.44 10.77 -35.46
CA ARG A 166 -30.07 9.42 -34.98
C ARG A 166 -30.26 8.32 -36.02
N LYS A 167 -30.09 8.65 -37.31
CA LYS A 167 -30.07 7.70 -38.43
C LYS A 167 -28.63 7.28 -38.73
N LEU A 168 -28.38 5.97 -38.81
CA LEU A 168 -27.05 5.40 -39.07
C LEU A 168 -26.53 5.85 -40.44
N ARG A 169 -25.26 6.26 -40.51
CA ARG A 169 -24.54 6.67 -41.73
C ARG A 169 -23.20 5.95 -41.94
N PHE A 170 -22.67 5.31 -40.91
CA PHE A 170 -21.47 4.47 -41.02
C PHE A 170 -21.53 3.29 -40.06
N ALA A 171 -21.17 2.09 -40.52
CA ALA A 171 -20.85 0.94 -39.67
C ALA A 171 -19.55 0.28 -40.14
N GLY A 172 -18.55 0.17 -39.26
CA GLY A 172 -17.26 -0.37 -39.69
C GLY A 172 -16.10 -0.23 -38.72
N ARG A 173 -14.88 -0.23 -39.28
CA ARG A 173 -13.60 -0.12 -38.55
C ARG A 173 -13.22 1.34 -38.26
N VAL A 174 -12.17 1.53 -37.47
CA VAL A 174 -11.55 2.86 -37.23
C VAL A 174 -10.72 3.27 -38.45
N ASP A 175 -9.77 2.43 -38.84
CA ASP A 175 -8.92 2.51 -40.03
C ASP A 175 -8.51 1.08 -40.50
N ASP A 176 -7.64 0.95 -41.51
CA ASP A 176 -7.24 -0.33 -42.09
C ASP A 176 -6.04 -1.03 -41.45
N ASN A 177 -5.47 -0.55 -40.33
CA ASN A 177 -4.34 -1.24 -39.69
C ASN A 177 -4.23 -1.06 -38.17
N GLU A 178 -3.95 -2.15 -37.45
CA GLU A 178 -3.66 -2.10 -36.00
C GLU A 178 -2.41 -1.23 -35.71
N ASP A 179 -1.41 -1.27 -36.59
CA ASP A 179 -0.24 -0.40 -36.53
C ASP A 179 -0.53 0.96 -37.20
N PRO A 180 -0.56 2.08 -36.45
CA PRO A 180 -0.86 3.40 -36.99
C PRO A 180 0.17 3.90 -38.01
N ALA A 181 1.39 3.34 -38.05
CA ALA A 181 2.38 3.66 -39.09
C ALA A 181 2.15 2.90 -40.41
N LYS A 182 1.22 1.94 -40.43
CA LYS A 182 0.81 1.18 -41.63
C LYS A 182 -0.59 1.53 -42.14
N ALA A 183 -1.39 2.26 -41.36
CA ALA A 183 -2.72 2.71 -41.75
C ALA A 183 -2.69 3.65 -42.98
N ARG A 184 -3.71 3.53 -43.82
CA ARG A 184 -3.88 4.21 -45.12
C ARG A 184 -5.26 4.82 -45.30
N THR A 185 -6.25 4.35 -44.54
CA THR A 185 -7.60 4.94 -44.48
C THR A 185 -7.83 5.67 -43.16
N ALA A 186 -8.90 6.46 -43.09
CA ALA A 186 -9.35 7.13 -41.87
C ALA A 186 -10.86 6.96 -41.69
N ASP A 187 -11.38 5.76 -42.00
CA ASP A 187 -12.78 5.51 -42.34
C ASP A 187 -13.78 6.11 -41.32
N ALA A 188 -13.54 5.93 -40.02
CA ALA A 188 -14.38 6.49 -38.97
C ALA A 188 -14.30 8.02 -38.87
N ARG A 189 -13.13 8.62 -39.08
CA ARG A 189 -12.93 10.08 -39.11
C ARG A 189 -13.61 10.70 -40.33
N ASP A 190 -13.47 10.09 -41.49
CA ASP A 190 -14.08 10.56 -42.74
C ASP A 190 -15.61 10.52 -42.67
N ALA A 191 -16.17 9.48 -42.02
CA ALA A 191 -17.59 9.40 -41.73
C ALA A 191 -18.08 10.53 -40.81
N ILE A 192 -17.37 10.82 -39.71
CA ILE A 192 -17.71 11.93 -38.80
C ILE A 192 -17.62 13.28 -39.52
N GLU A 193 -16.63 13.49 -40.40
CA GLU A 193 -16.49 14.73 -41.19
C GLU A 193 -17.54 14.89 -42.29
N ALA A 194 -18.07 13.81 -42.84
CA ALA A 194 -19.21 13.86 -43.73
C ALA A 194 -20.49 14.23 -42.97
N VAL A 195 -20.79 13.52 -41.87
CA VAL A 195 -22.00 13.73 -41.06
C VAL A 195 -22.05 15.14 -40.45
N LEU A 196 -20.96 15.62 -39.82
CA LEU A 196 -20.91 16.98 -39.27
C LEU A 196 -20.98 18.09 -40.33
N ALA A 197 -20.66 17.77 -41.59
CA ALA A 197 -20.78 18.69 -42.73
C ALA A 197 -22.12 18.56 -43.48
N GLY A 198 -23.04 17.70 -43.04
CA GLY A 198 -24.31 17.44 -43.74
C GLY A 198 -24.15 16.76 -45.11
N ARG A 199 -23.03 16.07 -45.36
CA ARG A 199 -22.71 15.39 -46.61
C ARG A 199 -22.95 13.87 -46.50
N PRO A 200 -23.20 13.16 -47.61
CA PRO A 200 -23.16 11.69 -47.63
C PRO A 200 -21.80 11.17 -47.18
N VAL A 201 -21.78 10.04 -46.45
CA VAL A 201 -20.54 9.37 -46.04
C VAL A 201 -19.93 8.67 -47.27
N PRO A 202 -18.65 8.88 -47.62
CA PRO A 202 -18.08 8.33 -48.86
C PRO A 202 -18.05 6.80 -48.95
N VAL A 203 -17.95 6.12 -47.79
CA VAL A 203 -17.96 4.66 -47.67
C VAL A 203 -18.78 4.29 -46.44
N GLU A 204 -20.07 4.02 -46.62
CA GLU A 204 -21.02 3.83 -45.51
C GLU A 204 -20.79 2.54 -44.69
N THR A 205 -20.10 1.54 -45.26
CA THR A 205 -19.81 0.27 -44.56
C THR A 205 -18.41 -0.23 -44.88
N THR A 206 -17.65 -0.66 -43.87
CA THR A 206 -16.29 -1.23 -44.05
C THR A 206 -16.12 -2.56 -43.32
N LYS A 207 -15.21 -3.42 -43.80
CA LYS A 207 -14.93 -4.72 -43.18
C LYS A 207 -14.15 -4.54 -41.87
N VAL A 208 -14.78 -4.90 -40.76
CA VAL A 208 -14.19 -4.90 -39.41
C VAL A 208 -13.23 -6.07 -39.21
N PHE A 209 -12.22 -5.87 -38.36
CA PHE A 209 -11.33 -6.90 -37.83
C PHE A 209 -11.04 -6.60 -36.34
N GLY A 210 -10.70 -7.64 -35.58
CA GLY A 210 -10.48 -7.58 -34.14
C GLY A 210 -11.05 -8.80 -33.41
N CYS A 211 -11.16 -8.73 -32.09
CA CYS A 211 -11.59 -9.88 -31.29
C CYS A 211 -13.10 -10.10 -31.35
N SER A 212 -13.50 -11.37 -31.35
CA SER A 212 -14.91 -11.77 -31.25
C SER A 212 -15.51 -11.42 -29.89
N VAL A 213 -16.74 -10.91 -29.91
CA VAL A 213 -17.52 -10.56 -28.71
C VAL A 213 -17.73 -11.79 -27.83
N LYS A 214 -17.56 -11.61 -26.52
CA LYS A 214 -17.75 -12.64 -25.49
C LYS A 214 -19.24 -12.71 -25.12
N TRP A 215 -20.02 -13.35 -25.97
CA TRP A 215 -21.45 -13.61 -25.75
C TRP A 215 -21.66 -14.52 -24.53
N ALA A 216 -22.53 -14.10 -23.59
CA ALA A 216 -22.75 -14.74 -22.30
C ALA A 216 -23.14 -16.23 -22.40
N ASP A 217 -23.79 -16.58 -23.51
CA ASP A 217 -24.18 -17.94 -23.90
C ASP A 217 -22.99 -18.93 -23.97
N LYS A 218 -21.74 -18.44 -23.97
CA LYS A 218 -20.50 -19.23 -23.98
C LYS A 218 -19.90 -19.51 -22.60
N SER A 219 -20.40 -18.89 -21.53
CA SER A 219 -19.89 -19.00 -20.14
C SER A 219 -19.79 -20.45 -19.63
N ALA A 220 -20.70 -21.33 -20.05
CA ALA A 220 -20.64 -22.77 -19.75
C ALA A 220 -19.31 -23.44 -20.18
N SER A 221 -18.72 -22.98 -21.29
CA SER A 221 -17.41 -23.47 -21.77
C SER A 221 -16.23 -22.97 -20.93
N VAL A 222 -16.37 -21.80 -20.29
CA VAL A 222 -15.38 -21.27 -19.33
C VAL A 222 -15.44 -22.06 -18.03
N LYS A 223 -16.65 -22.31 -17.51
CA LYS A 223 -16.88 -23.13 -16.31
C LYS A 223 -16.25 -24.53 -16.45
N ALA A 224 -16.52 -25.23 -17.56
CA ALA A 224 -15.93 -26.55 -17.81
C ALA A 224 -14.39 -26.52 -17.93
N GLY A 225 -13.81 -25.39 -18.35
CA GLY A 225 -12.37 -25.17 -18.32
C GLY A 225 -11.81 -25.04 -16.90
N LEU A 226 -12.48 -24.25 -16.05
CA LEU A 226 -12.10 -24.07 -14.64
C LEU A 226 -12.24 -25.37 -13.83
N GLU A 227 -13.33 -26.10 -14.01
CA GLU A 227 -13.56 -27.40 -13.34
C GLU A 227 -12.52 -28.44 -13.74
N LYS A 228 -11.97 -28.37 -14.95
CA LYS A 228 -10.85 -29.21 -15.41
C LYS A 228 -9.52 -28.80 -14.77
N TRP A 229 -9.25 -27.50 -14.63
CA TRP A 229 -8.00 -27.02 -14.02
C TRP A 229 -7.96 -27.25 -12.50
N ALA A 230 -9.11 -27.20 -11.82
CA ALA A 230 -9.24 -27.57 -10.41
C ALA A 230 -8.92 -29.05 -10.10
N GLN A 231 -8.78 -29.91 -11.13
CA GLN A 231 -8.41 -31.32 -11.02
C GLN A 231 -6.93 -31.58 -11.32
N GLU A 232 -6.11 -30.55 -11.55
CA GLU A 232 -4.68 -30.72 -11.81
C GLU A 232 -3.93 -31.24 -10.56
N PRO A 233 -2.97 -32.18 -10.72
CA PRO A 233 -2.30 -32.81 -9.60
C PRO A 233 -1.32 -31.84 -8.91
N VAL A 234 -1.63 -31.49 -7.66
CA VAL A 234 -0.73 -30.74 -6.78
C VAL A 234 0.46 -31.61 -6.36
N THR A 235 1.64 -31.35 -6.92
CA THR A 235 2.90 -31.99 -6.47
C THR A 235 3.62 -31.14 -5.43
N LEU A 236 4.56 -31.78 -4.73
CA LEU A 236 5.58 -31.13 -3.90
C LEU A 236 6.84 -31.99 -4.05
N ASP A 237 7.81 -31.46 -4.78
CA ASP A 237 9.03 -32.18 -5.16
C ASP A 237 10.14 -31.86 -4.14
N PRO A 238 10.77 -32.84 -3.47
CA PRO A 238 11.99 -32.57 -2.70
C PRO A 238 13.14 -32.22 -3.66
N VAL A 239 13.91 -31.19 -3.35
CA VAL A 239 15.06 -30.73 -4.14
C VAL A 239 16.29 -30.50 -3.27
N ASP A 240 17.44 -30.91 -3.80
CA ASP A 240 18.77 -30.64 -3.25
C ASP A 240 19.44 -29.46 -3.97
N ALA A 241 20.72 -29.19 -3.67
CA ALA A 241 21.50 -28.13 -4.31
C ALA A 241 21.63 -28.27 -5.84
N GLU A 242 21.62 -29.48 -6.40
CA GLU A 242 21.64 -29.67 -7.86
C GLU A 242 20.26 -29.42 -8.48
N GLY A 243 19.19 -29.87 -7.81
CA GLY A 243 17.81 -29.55 -8.15
C GLY A 243 17.54 -28.04 -8.16
N LEU A 244 18.03 -27.32 -7.14
CA LEU A 244 17.99 -25.86 -7.08
C LEU A 244 18.77 -25.24 -8.26
N LYS A 245 20.00 -25.68 -8.52
CA LYS A 245 20.81 -25.20 -9.66
C LYS A 245 20.11 -25.42 -11.01
N ALA A 246 19.41 -26.54 -11.18
CA ALA A 246 18.62 -26.85 -12.37
C ALA A 246 17.31 -26.04 -12.49
N ILE A 247 16.76 -25.55 -11.37
CA ILE A 247 15.67 -24.58 -11.34
C ILE A 247 16.18 -23.20 -11.77
N ALA A 248 17.27 -22.73 -11.15
CA ALA A 248 17.92 -21.45 -11.42
C ALA A 248 18.36 -21.26 -12.88
N ALA A 249 18.93 -22.29 -13.51
CA ALA A 249 19.35 -22.24 -14.90
C ALA A 249 18.19 -21.98 -15.89
N GLY A 250 16.95 -22.24 -15.49
CA GLY A 250 15.76 -22.03 -16.30
C GLY A 250 15.60 -23.03 -17.45
N ASP A 251 14.65 -22.75 -18.34
CA ASP A 251 14.53 -23.35 -19.66
C ASP A 251 14.98 -22.29 -20.66
N ALA A 252 15.77 -22.66 -21.68
CA ALA A 252 16.28 -21.71 -22.68
C ALA A 252 15.18 -20.99 -23.49
N LYS A 253 13.91 -21.42 -23.41
CA LYS A 253 12.78 -20.88 -24.18
C LYS A 253 11.51 -20.60 -23.36
N LYS A 254 11.47 -20.86 -22.06
CA LYS A 254 10.24 -20.72 -21.24
C LYS A 254 10.46 -20.00 -19.91
N LEU A 255 9.48 -19.18 -19.53
CA LEU A 255 9.29 -18.74 -18.16
C LEU A 255 8.94 -19.93 -17.25
N ARG A 256 9.40 -19.92 -16.00
CA ARG A 256 9.07 -20.91 -14.97
C ARG A 256 8.56 -20.20 -13.71
N LEU A 257 7.34 -20.48 -13.29
CA LEU A 257 6.84 -20.10 -11.97
C LEU A 257 7.08 -21.27 -11.01
N VAL A 258 7.79 -21.03 -9.90
CA VAL A 258 8.17 -22.05 -8.92
C VAL A 258 7.85 -21.54 -7.51
N ASN A 259 7.23 -22.39 -6.70
CA ASN A 259 6.86 -22.09 -5.31
C ASN A 259 7.71 -22.91 -4.35
N ALA A 260 8.51 -22.26 -3.52
CA ALA A 260 9.59 -22.91 -2.79
C ALA A 260 9.39 -22.90 -1.26
N TRP A 261 9.67 -24.03 -0.63
CA TRP A 261 9.43 -24.31 0.78
C TRP A 261 10.74 -24.71 1.49
N ALA A 262 11.09 -24.00 2.56
CA ALA A 262 12.27 -24.27 3.39
C ALA A 262 11.85 -24.79 4.76
N THR A 263 11.50 -26.07 4.83
CA THR A 263 10.94 -26.73 6.02
C THR A 263 11.57 -28.09 6.20
N TRP A 264 11.74 -28.52 7.46
CA TRP A 264 12.22 -29.84 7.81
C TRP A 264 11.42 -30.95 7.11
N TRP A 265 12.10 -32.01 6.67
CA TRP A 265 11.48 -33.07 5.87
C TRP A 265 10.27 -33.74 6.55
N GLU A 266 10.23 -33.85 7.87
CA GLU A 266 9.08 -34.39 8.63
C GLU A 266 7.78 -33.57 8.47
N LEU A 267 7.86 -32.33 7.99
CA LEU A 267 6.67 -31.51 7.68
C LEU A 267 6.14 -31.71 6.25
N GLN A 268 6.78 -32.53 5.41
CA GLN A 268 6.47 -32.63 3.97
C GLN A 268 5.00 -32.93 3.66
N GLU A 269 4.35 -33.87 4.35
CA GLU A 269 2.92 -34.13 4.10
C GLU A 269 2.01 -33.01 4.61
N LYS A 270 2.34 -32.31 5.71
CA LYS A 270 1.58 -31.11 6.14
C LYS A 270 1.64 -30.01 5.08
N VAL A 271 2.81 -29.80 4.46
CA VAL A 271 2.97 -28.86 3.35
C VAL A 271 2.20 -29.35 2.11
N ARG A 272 2.18 -30.66 1.82
CA ARG A 272 1.41 -31.23 0.71
C ARG A 272 -0.11 -31.11 0.91
N GLU A 273 -0.61 -31.33 2.13
CA GLU A 273 -2.01 -31.10 2.51
C GLU A 273 -2.40 -29.63 2.40
N PHE A 274 -1.55 -28.71 2.89
CA PHE A 274 -1.74 -27.28 2.71
C PHE A 274 -1.86 -26.92 1.22
N LEU A 275 -0.89 -27.31 0.39
CA LEU A 275 -0.88 -27.04 -1.05
C LEU A 275 -2.11 -27.59 -1.78
N ARG A 276 -2.58 -28.79 -1.40
CA ARG A 276 -3.82 -29.39 -1.91
C ARG A 276 -5.04 -28.52 -1.57
N SER A 277 -5.14 -28.00 -0.34
CA SER A 277 -6.25 -27.13 0.07
C SER A 277 -6.27 -25.78 -0.67
N GLN A 278 -5.12 -25.33 -1.19
CA GLN A 278 -4.97 -24.09 -1.95
C GLN A 278 -5.01 -24.29 -3.49
N TYR A 279 -5.32 -25.50 -3.98
CA TYR A 279 -5.34 -25.86 -5.41
C TYR A 279 -4.04 -25.50 -6.17
N ALA A 280 -2.89 -25.57 -5.50
CA ALA A 280 -1.62 -25.06 -6.01
C ALA A 280 -0.94 -26.03 -7.02
N SER A 281 -1.54 -26.24 -8.21
CA SER A 281 -1.01 -27.14 -9.27
C SER A 281 0.29 -26.66 -9.93
N MET A 282 0.73 -25.44 -9.62
CA MET A 282 2.05 -24.92 -9.97
C MET A 282 3.19 -25.81 -9.43
N ARG A 283 4.40 -25.63 -9.95
CA ARG A 283 5.56 -26.40 -9.48
C ARG A 283 5.97 -25.99 -8.07
N ASN A 284 5.58 -26.79 -7.07
CA ASN A 284 6.01 -26.63 -5.69
C ASN A 284 7.26 -27.49 -5.42
N VAL A 285 8.25 -26.92 -4.74
CA VAL A 285 9.49 -27.61 -4.34
C VAL A 285 9.79 -27.40 -2.86
N GLN A 286 10.32 -28.41 -2.19
CA GLN A 286 10.79 -28.32 -0.79
C GLN A 286 12.29 -28.62 -0.72
N PHE A 287 13.01 -27.81 0.04
CA PHE A 287 14.40 -28.06 0.44
C PHE A 287 14.51 -28.02 1.97
N GLU A 288 15.52 -28.70 2.52
CA GLU A 288 15.75 -28.77 3.97
C GLU A 288 16.07 -27.39 4.55
N LYS A 289 15.71 -27.14 5.81
CA LYS A 289 15.84 -25.82 6.43
C LYS A 289 17.30 -25.34 6.48
N SER A 290 18.25 -26.25 6.65
CA SER A 290 19.70 -25.97 6.58
C SER A 290 20.12 -25.31 5.27
N ASP A 291 19.48 -25.72 4.17
CA ASP A 291 19.91 -25.43 2.80
C ASP A 291 19.35 -24.09 2.29
N SER A 292 18.70 -23.32 3.19
CA SER A 292 18.20 -21.97 2.92
C SER A 292 19.25 -21.05 2.30
N TYR A 293 20.52 -21.15 2.69
CA TYR A 293 21.59 -20.37 2.09
C TYR A 293 21.86 -20.75 0.63
N ALA A 294 21.79 -22.03 0.27
CA ALA A 294 21.93 -22.47 -1.12
C ALA A 294 20.77 -21.98 -2.00
N PHE A 295 19.55 -21.86 -1.46
CA PHE A 295 18.45 -21.21 -2.18
C PHE A 295 18.68 -19.71 -2.41
N ILE A 296 19.19 -18.99 -1.40
CA ILE A 296 19.55 -17.56 -1.50
C ILE A 296 20.66 -17.37 -2.56
N GLU A 297 21.70 -18.21 -2.55
CA GLU A 297 22.82 -18.09 -3.49
C GLU A 297 22.47 -18.49 -4.93
N LEU A 298 21.66 -19.53 -5.12
CA LEU A 298 21.39 -20.11 -6.44
C LEU A 298 20.09 -19.60 -7.11
N ILE A 299 19.00 -19.42 -6.36
CA ILE A 299 17.69 -19.08 -6.91
C ILE A 299 17.40 -17.58 -6.80
N ASP A 300 17.50 -17.03 -5.59
CA ASP A 300 17.04 -15.67 -5.31
C ASP A 300 17.74 -15.04 -4.10
N SER A 301 18.80 -14.27 -4.35
CA SER A 301 19.57 -13.56 -3.33
C SER A 301 18.81 -12.41 -2.66
N ALA A 302 17.61 -12.09 -3.16
CA ALA A 302 16.69 -11.16 -2.54
C ALA A 302 15.64 -11.83 -1.63
N TRP A 303 15.59 -13.16 -1.51
CA TRP A 303 14.73 -13.85 -0.53
C TRP A 303 15.10 -13.46 0.90
N ARG A 304 14.11 -13.37 1.80
CA ARG A 304 14.28 -12.87 3.18
C ARG A 304 13.79 -13.87 4.24
N GLY A 305 13.69 -15.14 3.84
CA GLY A 305 13.38 -16.26 4.73
C GLY A 305 11.89 -16.49 4.96
N GLY A 306 10.99 -15.65 4.42
CA GLY A 306 9.56 -15.86 4.52
C GLY A 306 9.11 -17.01 3.61
N LEU A 307 8.15 -17.79 4.10
CA LEU A 307 7.68 -19.01 3.42
C LEU A 307 6.17 -19.04 3.23
N PRO A 308 5.68 -19.66 2.14
CA PRO A 308 6.46 -20.10 0.98
C PRO A 308 7.03 -18.92 0.16
N HIS A 309 8.03 -19.17 -0.69
CA HIS A 309 8.62 -18.17 -1.57
C HIS A 309 8.39 -18.53 -3.04
N THR A 310 7.52 -17.79 -3.72
CA THR A 310 7.26 -17.96 -5.15
C THR A 310 8.18 -17.07 -5.98
N VAL A 311 8.75 -17.60 -7.06
CA VAL A 311 9.58 -16.88 -8.04
C VAL A 311 9.16 -17.19 -9.47
N LEU A 312 9.19 -16.17 -10.34
CA LEU A 312 9.05 -16.30 -11.79
C LEU A 312 10.44 -16.13 -12.42
N VAL A 313 11.02 -17.22 -12.92
CA VAL A 313 12.35 -17.26 -13.54
C VAL A 313 12.22 -17.23 -15.06
N ALA A 314 12.92 -16.31 -15.73
CA ALA A 314 12.99 -16.25 -17.18
C ALA A 314 14.14 -17.12 -17.75
N PRO A 315 14.15 -17.39 -19.08
CA PRO A 315 15.30 -17.99 -19.75
C PRO A 315 16.61 -17.27 -19.40
N GLY A 316 17.65 -18.05 -19.07
CA GLY A 316 18.92 -17.53 -18.55
C GLY A 316 18.90 -17.15 -17.07
N GLY A 317 17.91 -17.58 -16.30
CA GLY A 317 17.89 -17.49 -14.82
C GLY A 317 17.47 -16.14 -14.24
N LYS A 318 17.07 -15.17 -15.06
CA LYS A 318 16.66 -13.84 -14.59
C LYS A 318 15.32 -13.91 -13.86
N VAL A 319 15.30 -13.69 -12.55
CA VAL A 319 14.06 -13.52 -11.76
C VAL A 319 13.30 -12.27 -12.23
N LEU A 320 12.06 -12.47 -12.68
CA LEU A 320 11.15 -11.41 -13.11
C LEU A 320 10.29 -10.90 -11.95
N TYR A 321 9.68 -11.82 -11.22
CA TYR A 321 8.74 -11.61 -10.12
C TYR A 321 9.12 -12.50 -8.93
N ARG A 322 8.80 -12.06 -7.71
CA ARG A 322 8.93 -12.84 -6.47
C ARG A 322 7.82 -12.47 -5.48
N SER A 323 7.44 -13.37 -4.59
CA SER A 323 6.50 -13.10 -3.49
C SER A 323 6.67 -14.09 -2.33
N GLU A 324 6.59 -13.61 -1.09
CA GLU A 324 6.60 -14.43 0.12
C GLU A 324 5.17 -14.60 0.66
N GLY A 325 4.60 -15.80 0.55
CA GLY A 325 3.24 -16.13 0.98
C GLY A 325 2.25 -16.31 -0.19
N ALA A 326 1.01 -15.90 0.03
CA ALA A 326 -0.01 -15.87 -1.02
C ALA A 326 0.19 -14.67 -1.95
N PHE A 327 -0.06 -14.84 -3.25
CA PHE A 327 0.31 -13.87 -4.28
C PHE A 327 -0.80 -13.65 -5.33
N ASP A 328 -0.86 -12.45 -5.93
CA ASP A 328 -1.85 -12.11 -6.95
C ASP A 328 -1.38 -12.54 -8.35
N MET A 329 -2.07 -13.52 -8.93
CA MET A 329 -1.83 -14.00 -10.31
C MET A 329 -1.93 -12.89 -11.36
N ARG A 330 -2.66 -11.81 -11.12
CA ARG A 330 -2.72 -10.63 -12.01
C ARG A 330 -1.39 -9.90 -12.07
N ASP A 331 -0.65 -9.83 -10.95
CA ASP A 331 0.66 -9.17 -10.93
C ASP A 331 1.77 -10.06 -11.51
N VAL A 332 1.71 -11.37 -11.27
CA VAL A 332 2.51 -12.36 -12.03
C VAL A 332 2.28 -12.18 -13.54
N ARG A 333 1.01 -12.02 -13.95
CA ARG A 333 0.64 -11.80 -15.36
C ARG A 333 1.11 -10.45 -15.92
N ARG A 334 1.09 -9.36 -15.14
CA ARG A 334 1.74 -8.09 -15.52
C ARG A 334 3.22 -8.27 -15.80
N HIS A 335 3.93 -9.06 -14.98
CA HIS A 335 5.35 -9.36 -15.19
C HIS A 335 5.60 -10.26 -16.42
N ILE A 336 4.71 -11.22 -16.71
CA ILE A 336 4.75 -12.03 -17.94
C ILE A 336 4.54 -11.15 -19.18
N VAL A 337 3.46 -10.35 -19.21
CA VAL A 337 3.12 -9.46 -20.33
C VAL A 337 4.18 -8.37 -20.52
N GLY A 338 4.74 -7.82 -19.44
CA GLY A 338 5.86 -6.88 -19.50
C GLY A 338 7.15 -7.49 -20.06
N TRP A 339 7.40 -8.79 -19.85
CA TRP A 339 8.52 -9.51 -20.46
C TRP A 339 8.29 -9.88 -21.93
N LEU A 340 7.04 -10.18 -22.31
CA LEU A 340 6.64 -10.34 -23.72
C LEU A 340 6.69 -9.01 -24.49
N GLY A 341 6.58 -7.88 -23.78
CA GLY A 341 6.71 -6.53 -24.30
C GLY A 341 5.37 -5.87 -24.60
N ARG A 342 5.28 -4.56 -24.35
CA ARG A 342 4.16 -3.69 -24.74
C ARG A 342 4.68 -2.38 -25.32
N TYR A 343 3.95 -1.81 -26.28
CA TYR A 343 4.38 -0.64 -27.04
C TYR A 343 3.99 0.68 -26.35
N TYR A 344 5.01 1.43 -25.92
CA TYR A 344 5.06 2.88 -25.59
C TYR A 344 4.41 3.44 -24.29
N HIS A 345 5.13 4.37 -23.64
CA HIS A 345 4.65 5.31 -22.61
C HIS A 345 5.69 6.43 -22.28
N SER A 346 5.26 7.63 -21.85
CA SER A 346 6.07 8.68 -21.18
C SER A 346 5.20 9.80 -20.55
N LEU A 347 5.78 10.76 -19.78
CA LEU A 347 5.12 11.50 -18.66
C LEU A 347 5.20 13.09 -18.70
N PRO A 348 5.40 13.91 -17.62
CA PRO A 348 4.35 14.81 -17.06
C PRO A 348 4.76 16.29 -16.66
N GLY A 349 3.90 17.05 -15.94
CA GLY A 349 4.22 18.30 -15.15
C GLY A 349 3.10 19.39 -15.12
N GLY A 350 3.02 20.40 -14.22
CA GLY A 350 3.69 20.69 -12.92
C GLY A 350 3.53 22.14 -12.35
N ALA A 351 3.54 22.30 -11.00
CA ALA A 351 3.86 23.51 -10.16
C ALA A 351 2.86 24.68 -9.89
N ALA A 352 3.18 25.57 -8.90
CA ALA A 352 2.26 26.50 -8.18
C ALA A 352 2.92 27.78 -7.52
N ALA A 353 2.11 28.66 -6.87
CA ALA A 353 2.45 29.82 -5.99
C ALA A 353 1.17 30.32 -5.20
N ALA A 354 1.08 31.29 -4.25
CA ALA A 354 1.98 32.23 -3.52
C ALA A 354 1.30 32.82 -2.21
N PRO A 355 1.99 33.60 -1.32
CA PRO A 355 1.52 34.02 0.04
C PRO A 355 1.54 35.57 0.30
N PRO A 356 1.48 36.16 1.55
CA PRO A 356 0.80 35.88 2.85
C PRO A 356 -0.04 37.10 3.37
N PRO A 357 -0.61 37.14 4.62
CA PRO A 357 0.03 37.92 5.71
C PRO A 357 -0.28 37.55 7.20
N ALA A 358 0.60 38.00 8.12
CA ALA A 358 0.41 38.30 9.57
C ALA A 358 -0.07 37.19 10.57
N ALA A 359 0.19 37.40 11.87
CA ALA A 359 0.20 36.37 12.92
C ALA A 359 -0.90 36.49 13.99
N ASP A 360 -1.28 35.34 14.58
CA ASP A 360 -2.25 35.21 15.68
C ASP A 360 -1.58 34.68 16.97
N ARG A 361 -2.15 35.01 18.14
CA ARG A 361 -1.63 34.67 19.47
C ARG A 361 -2.54 33.73 20.25
N VAL A 362 -1.96 32.81 21.01
CA VAL A 362 -2.66 31.82 21.84
C VAL A 362 -2.11 31.86 23.28
N LYS A 363 -2.97 31.74 24.29
CA LYS A 363 -2.59 31.64 25.70
C LYS A 363 -2.69 30.18 26.17
N VAL A 364 -1.62 29.67 26.77
CA VAL A 364 -1.52 28.35 27.38
C VAL A 364 -1.34 28.46 28.91
N ASP A 365 -1.33 27.34 29.62
CA ASP A 365 -1.12 27.25 31.07
C ASP A 365 0.14 27.99 31.57
N THR A 366 1.16 28.05 30.73
CA THR A 366 2.52 28.48 31.05
C THR A 366 2.91 29.84 30.44
N GLY A 367 2.06 30.46 29.62
CA GLY A 367 2.30 31.80 29.07
C GLY A 367 1.52 32.09 27.78
N VAL A 368 2.00 33.07 27.00
CA VAL A 368 1.43 33.42 25.68
C VAL A 368 2.41 33.04 24.57
N LEU A 369 1.87 32.47 23.49
CA LEU A 369 2.55 32.05 22.26
C LEU A 369 2.11 32.91 21.07
N GLU A 370 3.02 33.16 20.12
CA GLU A 370 2.76 33.80 18.82
C GLU A 370 3.26 32.88 17.71
N GLY A 371 2.34 32.36 16.89
CA GLY A 371 2.63 31.42 15.81
C GLY A 371 2.80 32.11 14.45
N THR A 372 3.05 31.33 13.39
CA THR A 372 3.05 31.83 12.00
C THR A 372 1.82 31.35 11.24
N VAL A 373 1.60 31.91 10.04
CA VAL A 373 0.80 31.24 9.01
C VAL A 373 1.48 29.94 8.55
N GLY A 374 0.71 29.02 7.96
CA GLY A 374 1.24 27.86 7.25
C GLY A 374 1.67 28.19 5.81
N THR A 375 1.78 27.18 4.95
CA THR A 375 1.84 27.40 3.49
C THR A 375 0.47 27.82 2.94
N ASP A 376 -0.60 27.38 3.61
CA ASP A 376 -1.97 27.86 3.43
C ASP A 376 -2.26 29.00 4.43
N PRO A 377 -2.64 30.22 3.99
CA PRO A 377 -2.90 31.35 4.88
C PRO A 377 -4.04 31.14 5.89
N SER A 378 -4.88 30.12 5.72
CA SER A 378 -5.91 29.74 6.70
C SER A 378 -5.36 28.98 7.92
N VAL A 379 -4.16 28.42 7.80
CA VAL A 379 -3.52 27.58 8.83
C VAL A 379 -2.67 28.44 9.76
N ARG A 380 -2.62 28.06 11.03
CA ARG A 380 -1.67 28.57 12.02
C ARG A 380 -0.78 27.45 12.51
N VAL A 381 0.52 27.74 12.59
CA VAL A 381 1.55 26.80 13.02
C VAL A 381 2.33 27.42 14.18
N PHE A 382 2.40 26.70 15.29
CA PHE A 382 3.17 27.07 16.48
C PHE A 382 4.28 26.04 16.65
N ARG A 383 5.53 26.45 16.40
CA ARG A 383 6.72 25.60 16.41
C ARG A 383 7.54 25.79 17.68
N GLY A 384 8.23 24.75 18.14
CA GLY A 384 9.17 24.87 19.26
C GLY A 384 8.52 25.26 20.59
N VAL A 385 7.27 24.81 20.81
CA VAL A 385 6.53 25.07 22.05
C VAL A 385 7.04 24.11 23.14
N PRO A 386 7.58 24.59 24.27
CA PRO A 386 8.04 23.69 25.34
C PRO A 386 6.84 23.01 26.01
N PHE A 387 6.92 21.70 26.22
CA PHE A 387 5.90 20.95 26.98
C PHE A 387 6.42 20.42 28.33
N ALA A 388 7.75 20.29 28.46
CA ALA A 388 8.44 19.99 29.71
C ALA A 388 9.73 20.83 29.82
N ALA A 389 10.27 20.96 31.03
CA ALA A 389 11.54 21.64 31.28
C ALA A 389 12.73 20.90 30.62
N PRO A 390 13.81 21.62 30.24
CA PRO A 390 14.99 21.01 29.63
C PRO A 390 15.56 19.86 30.49
N PRO A 391 15.64 18.61 29.98
CA PRO A 391 16.06 17.44 30.75
C PRO A 391 17.60 17.34 30.85
N THR A 392 18.26 18.45 31.20
CA THR A 392 19.71 18.61 31.19
C THR A 392 20.31 18.60 32.60
N GLY A 393 21.61 18.30 32.73
CA GLY A 393 22.31 18.30 34.01
C GLY A 393 21.66 17.40 35.06
N ALA A 394 21.16 17.99 36.15
CA ALA A 394 20.44 17.26 37.21
C ALA A 394 19.11 16.62 36.74
N LEU A 395 18.51 17.10 35.65
CA LEU A 395 17.30 16.53 35.05
C LEU A 395 17.60 15.47 33.97
N ARG A 396 18.88 15.23 33.64
CA ARG A 396 19.27 14.09 32.78
C ARG A 396 18.87 12.80 33.48
N TRP A 397 18.14 11.94 32.76
CA TRP A 397 17.51 10.72 33.30
C TRP A 397 16.57 10.96 34.50
N ARG A 398 15.85 12.09 34.51
CA ARG A 398 14.64 12.27 35.35
C ARG A 398 13.38 12.19 34.49
N ALA A 399 12.26 11.88 35.14
CA ALA A 399 10.93 12.12 34.56
C ALA A 399 10.78 13.61 34.16
N PRO A 400 10.10 13.93 33.05
CA PRO A 400 9.95 15.30 32.58
C PRO A 400 9.30 16.19 33.65
N GLN A 401 9.87 17.37 33.86
CA GLN A 401 9.38 18.35 34.85
C GLN A 401 8.51 19.42 34.19
N PRO A 402 7.60 20.08 34.92
CA PRO A 402 6.78 21.16 34.36
C PRO A 402 7.63 22.32 33.82
N VAL A 403 7.21 22.92 32.70
CA VAL A 403 7.82 24.14 32.16
C VAL A 403 7.60 25.30 33.13
N PRO A 404 8.65 26.06 33.54
CA PRO A 404 8.46 27.29 34.29
C PRO A 404 7.67 28.32 33.47
N ALA A 405 6.61 28.89 34.07
CA ALA A 405 5.77 29.86 33.38
C ALA A 405 6.56 31.13 33.01
N TRP A 406 6.32 31.68 31.81
CA TRP A 406 7.00 32.86 31.29
C TRP A 406 6.08 34.08 31.22
N THR A 407 6.69 35.27 31.33
CA THR A 407 6.02 36.55 31.11
C THR A 407 6.17 37.02 29.66
N GLY A 408 5.21 37.81 29.19
CA GLY A 408 5.20 38.31 27.81
C GLY A 408 4.79 37.24 26.78
N VAL A 409 5.24 37.43 25.53
CA VAL A 409 4.88 36.60 24.37
C VAL A 409 6.12 35.84 23.90
N ARG A 410 6.07 34.51 23.93
CA ARG A 410 7.08 33.63 23.35
C ARG A 410 6.74 33.40 21.88
N LYS A 411 7.70 33.65 21.00
CA LYS A 411 7.55 33.30 19.58
C LYS A 411 7.62 31.78 19.41
N ALA A 412 6.74 31.27 18.57
CA ALA A 412 6.65 29.87 18.17
C ALA A 412 6.84 29.78 16.64
N ASP A 413 7.85 30.48 16.13
CA ASP A 413 8.16 30.58 14.69
C ASP A 413 9.31 29.67 14.24
N GLN A 414 10.20 29.24 15.15
CA GLN A 414 11.30 28.30 14.91
C GLN A 414 10.97 26.87 15.32
N TRP A 415 11.48 25.88 14.58
CA TRP A 415 11.46 24.48 15.00
C TRP A 415 12.31 24.26 16.25
N GLY A 416 11.79 23.51 17.22
CA GLY A 416 12.52 23.16 18.43
C GLY A 416 13.70 22.21 18.16
N THR A 417 14.73 22.29 18.97
CA THR A 417 15.90 21.39 18.98
C THR A 417 15.47 19.92 19.01
N ARG A 418 16.02 19.07 18.12
CA ARG A 418 15.77 17.62 18.18
C ARG A 418 16.64 16.93 19.23
N CYS A 419 16.13 15.84 19.80
CA CYS A 419 16.83 15.12 20.84
C CYS A 419 18.13 14.45 20.34
N MET A 420 19.13 14.36 21.22
CA MET A 420 20.42 13.68 20.97
C MET A 420 20.25 12.31 20.31
N GLN A 421 20.82 12.14 19.11
CA GLN A 421 20.67 10.94 18.29
C GLN A 421 21.84 10.74 17.32
N GLY A 422 22.11 9.48 16.96
CA GLY A 422 23.13 9.11 15.97
C GLY A 422 22.56 9.00 14.54
N PRO A 423 23.40 8.98 13.49
CA PRO A 423 22.98 8.84 12.10
C PRO A 423 22.61 7.38 11.74
N MET A 424 21.77 6.75 12.55
CA MET A 424 21.45 5.30 12.52
C MET A 424 20.83 4.82 11.19
N PHE A 425 20.13 5.72 10.48
CA PHE A 425 19.35 5.43 9.27
C PHE A 425 19.85 6.20 8.05
N GLY A 426 21.08 6.74 8.11
CA GLY A 426 21.53 7.78 7.20
C GLY A 426 20.95 9.16 7.57
N PRO A 427 20.91 10.12 6.62
CA PRO A 427 20.43 11.47 6.89
C PRO A 427 18.90 11.52 6.95
N LEU A 428 18.33 11.52 8.16
CA LEU A 428 16.94 11.93 8.36
C LEU A 428 16.78 13.39 7.91
N HIS A 429 15.77 13.65 7.08
CA HIS A 429 15.41 15.01 6.70
C HIS A 429 14.60 15.66 7.82
N THR A 430 15.19 16.64 8.50
CA THR A 430 14.57 17.41 9.58
C THR A 430 14.64 18.91 9.27
N ARG A 431 13.80 19.71 9.94
CA ARG A 431 13.73 21.18 9.77
C ARG A 431 14.33 21.96 10.94
N ASP A 432 14.66 21.27 12.03
CA ASP A 432 15.42 21.83 13.14
C ASP A 432 16.86 22.18 12.74
N ALA A 433 17.39 23.26 13.33
CA ALA A 433 18.75 23.73 13.10
C ALA A 433 19.76 23.20 14.13
N GLN A 434 19.29 22.52 15.18
CA GLN A 434 20.08 22.13 16.35
C GLN A 434 19.65 20.77 16.90
N MET A 435 20.63 20.03 17.44
CA MET A 435 20.44 18.79 18.18
C MET A 435 21.01 18.96 19.58
N GLY A 436 20.31 18.48 20.61
CA GLY A 436 20.71 18.68 22.01
C GLY A 436 19.87 17.89 23.00
N GLU A 437 20.19 18.02 24.29
CA GLU A 437 19.39 17.44 25.38
C GLU A 437 18.18 18.31 25.75
N ASP A 438 18.28 19.65 25.61
CA ASP A 438 17.10 20.52 25.63
C ASP A 438 16.31 20.33 24.34
N CYS A 439 15.38 19.38 24.35
CA CYS A 439 14.64 18.96 23.16
C CYS A 439 13.14 18.70 23.37
N LEU A 440 12.60 18.92 24.58
CA LEU A 440 11.20 18.61 24.94
C LEU A 440 10.21 19.69 24.47
N TYR A 441 10.22 19.84 23.14
CA TYR A 441 9.43 20.76 22.36
C TYR A 441 8.39 20.01 21.53
N LEU A 442 7.25 20.65 21.29
CA LEU A 442 6.23 20.19 20.36
C LEU A 442 5.84 21.28 19.36
N ASN A 443 5.20 20.86 18.28
CA ASN A 443 4.68 21.71 17.21
C ASN A 443 3.16 21.52 17.12
N VAL A 444 2.40 22.58 16.79
CA VAL A 444 0.92 22.55 16.69
C VAL A 444 0.43 23.21 15.41
N TRP A 445 -0.49 22.54 14.70
CA TRP A 445 -1.19 23.08 13.52
C TRP A 445 -2.69 23.15 13.79
N THR A 446 -3.32 24.27 13.40
CA THR A 446 -4.78 24.45 13.50
C THR A 446 -5.31 25.39 12.43
N THR A 447 -6.56 25.21 12.01
CA THR A 447 -7.37 26.21 11.26
C THR A 447 -8.56 26.71 12.10
N ALA A 448 -8.52 26.50 13.43
CA ALA A 448 -9.52 27.03 14.36
C ALA A 448 -9.32 28.54 14.59
N LYS A 449 -10.43 29.24 14.80
CA LYS A 449 -10.51 30.67 15.09
C LYS A 449 -10.88 30.93 16.55
N SER A 450 -11.36 29.91 17.27
CA SER A 450 -11.70 30.01 18.69
C SER A 450 -11.54 28.68 19.44
N ALA A 451 -11.35 28.79 20.77
CA ALA A 451 -11.33 27.64 21.68
C ALA A 451 -12.66 26.87 21.76
N GLY A 452 -13.77 27.45 21.30
CA GLY A 452 -15.10 26.84 21.35
C GLY A 452 -15.35 25.75 20.30
N GLU A 453 -14.48 25.60 19.31
CA GLU A 453 -14.71 24.73 18.16
C GLU A 453 -14.55 23.22 18.43
N LYS A 454 -13.87 22.84 19.53
CA LYS A 454 -13.72 21.45 20.01
C LYS A 454 -13.43 20.43 18.89
N ARG A 455 -12.40 20.72 18.10
CA ARG A 455 -11.98 19.91 16.97
C ARG A 455 -11.26 18.63 17.41
N PRO A 456 -11.41 17.50 16.70
CA PRO A 456 -10.63 16.29 16.96
C PRO A 456 -9.13 16.57 16.96
N VAL A 457 -8.39 15.92 17.85
CA VAL A 457 -6.95 16.11 18.02
C VAL A 457 -6.19 14.90 17.47
N LEU A 458 -5.12 15.15 16.73
CA LEU A 458 -4.16 14.15 16.25
C LEU A 458 -2.80 14.41 16.92
N VAL A 459 -2.27 13.43 17.65
CA VAL A 459 -0.95 13.49 18.27
C VAL A 459 -0.01 12.52 17.55
N VAL A 460 1.01 13.04 16.87
CA VAL A 460 1.92 12.25 16.03
C VAL A 460 3.21 11.94 16.77
N LEU A 461 3.51 10.65 16.92
CA LEU A 461 4.72 10.13 17.54
C LEU A 461 5.66 9.64 16.43
N HIS A 462 6.78 10.34 16.25
CA HIS A 462 7.74 10.00 15.19
C HIS A 462 8.35 8.60 15.37
N GLY A 463 8.78 7.99 14.25
CA GLY A 463 9.45 6.70 14.24
C GLY A 463 10.94 6.77 14.64
N GLY A 464 11.76 5.90 14.04
CA GLY A 464 13.22 5.94 14.20
C GLY A 464 13.82 5.02 15.27
N GLY A 465 13.20 3.87 15.54
CA GLY A 465 13.78 2.79 16.36
C GLY A 465 14.10 3.17 17.81
N PHE A 466 13.41 4.17 18.38
CA PHE A 466 13.73 4.81 19.67
C PHE A 466 15.13 5.47 19.75
N ALA A 467 15.89 5.52 18.65
CA ALA A 467 17.29 5.97 18.63
C ALA A 467 17.55 7.21 17.74
N ALA A 468 16.62 7.53 16.84
CA ALA A 468 16.62 8.71 15.98
C ALA A 468 15.17 9.19 15.74
N GLY A 469 14.99 10.32 15.02
CA GLY A 469 13.69 10.90 14.68
C GLY A 469 13.50 12.33 15.20
N SER A 470 12.54 13.07 14.65
CA SER A 470 12.21 14.44 15.08
C SER A 470 10.76 14.81 14.75
N ALA A 471 10.09 15.52 15.64
CA ALA A 471 8.81 16.19 15.36
C ALA A 471 8.93 17.38 14.38
N SER A 472 10.09 17.58 13.74
CA SER A 472 10.30 18.53 12.64
C SER A 472 10.37 17.86 11.26
N GLU A 473 10.21 16.54 11.17
CA GLU A 473 10.31 15.77 9.91
C GLU A 473 9.28 16.24 8.86
N PRO A 474 9.71 16.59 7.62
CA PRO A 474 8.79 17.09 6.59
C PRO A 474 7.68 16.11 6.13
N ARG A 475 7.83 14.81 6.40
CA ARG A 475 6.88 13.78 5.97
C ARG A 475 5.61 13.70 6.83
N THR A 476 5.59 14.19 8.06
CA THR A 476 4.42 14.14 8.95
C THR A 476 3.67 15.48 9.08
N ASP A 477 3.92 16.44 8.18
CA ASP A 477 3.42 17.81 8.38
C ASP A 477 1.90 17.92 8.56
N GLY A 478 1.50 18.46 9.71
CA GLY A 478 0.11 18.57 10.12
C GLY A 478 -0.77 19.50 9.27
N GLU A 479 -0.22 20.27 8.33
CA GLU A 479 -0.97 21.27 7.54
C GLU A 479 -2.10 20.68 6.69
N TRP A 480 -1.96 19.45 6.18
CA TRP A 480 -3.06 18.82 5.44
C TRP A 480 -4.23 18.46 6.38
N PHE A 481 -3.96 17.77 7.51
CA PHE A 481 -4.97 17.45 8.52
C PHE A 481 -5.59 18.70 9.16
N ALA A 482 -4.82 19.76 9.38
CA ALA A 482 -5.31 21.02 9.92
C ALA A 482 -6.40 21.64 9.04
N ARG A 483 -6.27 21.52 7.71
CA ARG A 483 -7.30 21.96 6.74
C ARG A 483 -8.50 21.01 6.66
N GLN A 484 -8.34 19.75 7.07
CA GLN A 484 -9.45 18.83 7.30
C GLN A 484 -10.26 19.11 8.57
N GLY A 485 -9.90 20.13 9.35
CA GLY A 485 -10.63 20.50 10.58
C GLY A 485 -10.14 19.78 11.85
N ILE A 486 -8.93 19.23 11.83
CA ILE A 486 -8.26 18.59 12.97
C ILE A 486 -7.29 19.57 13.61
N VAL A 487 -6.92 19.38 14.88
CA VAL A 487 -5.75 20.04 15.50
C VAL A 487 -4.63 19.00 15.60
N VAL A 488 -3.50 19.27 14.97
CA VAL A 488 -2.35 18.35 14.95
C VAL A 488 -1.32 18.81 15.98
N VAL A 489 -0.74 17.87 16.73
CA VAL A 489 0.29 18.10 17.73
C VAL A 489 1.42 17.08 17.53
N GLU A 490 2.66 17.55 17.36
CA GLU A 490 3.83 16.69 17.16
C GLU A 490 4.88 16.95 18.26
N PRO A 491 5.02 16.08 19.27
CA PRO A 491 6.06 16.19 20.29
C PRO A 491 7.34 15.40 19.96
N ASN A 492 8.50 16.02 20.24
CA ASN A 492 9.76 15.28 20.44
C ASN A 492 9.69 14.46 21.75
N TYR A 493 10.49 13.40 21.84
CA TYR A 493 10.74 12.67 23.08
C TYR A 493 12.20 12.20 23.15
N ARG A 494 12.77 11.98 24.35
CA ARG A 494 14.18 11.57 24.48
C ARG A 494 14.46 10.21 23.87
N LEU A 495 15.63 10.08 23.22
CA LEU A 495 16.04 8.94 22.40
C LEU A 495 17.28 8.22 22.96
N ALA A 496 17.47 6.98 22.51
CA ALA A 496 18.60 6.11 22.82
C ALA A 496 18.94 6.12 24.33
N VAL A 497 20.22 6.27 24.66
CA VAL A 497 20.70 6.30 26.05
C VAL A 497 20.14 7.47 26.87
N PHE A 498 19.72 8.57 26.25
CA PHE A 498 19.10 9.71 26.96
C PHE A 498 17.64 9.44 27.35
N GLY A 499 16.92 8.68 26.51
CA GLY A 499 15.54 8.27 26.76
C GLY A 499 15.39 7.01 27.61
N PHE A 500 16.33 6.06 27.52
CA PHE A 500 16.06 4.67 27.94
C PHE A 500 17.16 3.99 28.79
N LEU A 501 18.14 4.73 29.32
CA LEU A 501 19.09 4.22 30.31
C LEU A 501 18.40 3.95 31.66
N ALA A 502 18.44 2.72 32.16
CA ALA A 502 18.13 2.40 33.55
C ALA A 502 19.42 2.23 34.36
N HIS A 503 19.40 2.50 35.66
CA HIS A 503 20.54 2.28 36.55
C HIS A 503 20.04 2.12 38.01
N PRO A 504 20.67 1.28 38.87
CA PRO A 504 20.19 1.11 40.24
C PRO A 504 20.16 2.42 41.05
N GLU A 505 21.11 3.33 40.82
CA GLU A 505 21.04 4.69 41.42
C GLU A 505 19.85 5.50 40.90
N LEU A 506 19.50 5.41 39.61
CA LEU A 506 18.35 6.11 39.02
C LEU A 506 17.02 5.57 39.54
N THR A 507 16.89 4.25 39.67
CA THR A 507 15.72 3.59 40.29
C THR A 507 15.59 3.97 41.76
N LYS A 508 16.71 4.09 42.49
CA LYS A 508 16.71 4.60 43.87
C LYS A 508 16.33 6.09 43.94
N GLU A 509 16.68 6.87 42.91
CA GLU A 509 16.36 8.30 42.80
C GLU A 509 14.91 8.60 42.41
N SER A 510 14.15 7.60 41.96
CA SER A 510 12.80 7.76 41.41
C SER A 510 11.67 7.53 42.41
N ASP A 511 11.98 7.36 43.70
CA ASP A 511 11.03 7.05 44.78
C ASP A 511 10.19 5.78 44.53
N GLY A 512 10.76 4.82 43.79
CA GLY A 512 10.15 3.53 43.47
C GLY A 512 9.51 3.44 42.08
N HIS A 513 9.50 4.52 41.30
CA HIS A 513 8.90 4.59 39.96
C HIS A 513 9.77 3.99 38.82
N GLY A 514 10.68 3.06 39.13
CA GLY A 514 11.57 2.41 38.16
C GLY A 514 12.61 3.36 37.52
N SER A 515 13.27 2.92 36.44
CA SER A 515 14.12 3.78 35.61
C SER A 515 14.21 3.31 34.15
N GLY A 516 14.65 4.20 33.25
CA GLY A 516 14.92 3.88 31.84
C GLY A 516 13.72 3.85 30.89
N ASN A 517 12.61 4.51 31.21
CA ASN A 517 11.48 4.75 30.30
C ASN A 517 11.21 6.25 30.08
N TYR A 518 12.22 7.11 30.22
CA TYR A 518 12.05 8.57 30.17
C TYR A 518 11.48 9.07 28.85
N GLY A 519 11.85 8.48 27.71
CA GLY A 519 11.25 8.81 26.42
C GLY A 519 9.73 8.51 26.36
N MET A 520 9.25 7.47 27.04
CA MET A 520 7.81 7.20 27.17
C MET A 520 7.13 8.19 28.12
N LEU A 521 7.81 8.57 29.20
CA LEU A 521 7.32 9.59 30.14
C LEU A 521 7.25 10.98 29.48
N ASP A 522 8.14 11.29 28.53
CA ASP A 522 8.07 12.52 27.72
C ASP A 522 6.81 12.53 26.85
N GLN A 523 6.50 11.43 26.16
CA GLN A 523 5.25 11.28 25.40
C GLN A 523 4.01 11.39 26.32
N ALA A 524 4.05 10.80 27.52
CA ALA A 524 3.00 10.94 28.52
C ALA A 524 2.84 12.40 28.99
N ALA A 525 3.94 13.15 29.17
CA ALA A 525 3.91 14.57 29.51
C ALA A 525 3.39 15.44 28.36
N ALA A 526 3.67 15.08 27.10
CA ALA A 526 3.09 15.73 25.92
C ALA A 526 1.57 15.49 25.83
N LEU A 527 1.08 14.26 26.08
CA LEU A 527 -0.36 14.00 26.22
C LEU A 527 -0.98 14.79 27.38
N GLY A 528 -0.28 14.87 28.52
CA GLY A 528 -0.69 15.71 29.65
C GLY A 528 -0.72 17.21 29.30
N TRP A 529 0.17 17.70 28.43
CA TRP A 529 0.13 19.07 27.90
C TRP A 529 -1.05 19.28 26.96
N VAL A 530 -1.33 18.33 26.06
CA VAL A 530 -2.49 18.35 25.16
C VAL A 530 -3.78 18.49 25.98
N GLN A 531 -3.95 17.67 27.01
CA GLN A 531 -5.12 17.70 27.90
C GLN A 531 -5.34 19.05 28.58
N ARG A 532 -4.28 19.79 28.93
CA ARG A 532 -4.39 21.12 29.56
C ARG A 532 -4.53 22.27 28.55
N ASN A 533 -3.91 22.16 27.37
CA ASN A 533 -3.65 23.31 26.50
C ASN A 533 -4.30 23.24 25.11
N VAL A 534 -4.66 22.06 24.58
CA VAL A 534 -5.11 21.94 23.17
C VAL A 534 -6.42 22.71 22.89
N ALA A 535 -7.26 22.89 23.92
CA ALA A 535 -8.45 23.72 23.87
C ALA A 535 -8.15 25.17 23.46
N ALA A 536 -7.01 25.73 23.85
CA ALA A 536 -6.60 27.08 23.45
C ALA A 536 -6.32 27.21 21.93
N PHE A 537 -6.06 26.10 21.25
CA PHE A 537 -5.85 25.99 19.80
C PHE A 537 -7.13 25.49 19.07
N GLY A 538 -8.25 25.42 19.77
CA GLY A 538 -9.55 24.96 19.25
C GLY A 538 -9.76 23.45 19.23
N GLY A 539 -8.85 22.65 19.81
CA GLY A 539 -8.97 21.19 19.88
C GLY A 539 -9.78 20.70 21.08
N ASP A 540 -10.29 19.48 21.01
CA ASP A 540 -11.02 18.82 22.10
C ASP A 540 -10.12 17.83 22.86
N PRO A 541 -9.77 18.08 24.14
CA PRO A 541 -9.04 17.12 24.96
C PRO A 541 -9.83 15.81 25.21
N GLY A 542 -11.16 15.81 25.01
CA GLY A 542 -12.00 14.61 25.04
C GLY A 542 -12.04 13.82 23.73
N ASN A 543 -11.25 14.19 22.71
CA ASN A 543 -11.26 13.55 21.39
C ASN A 543 -9.85 13.44 20.78
N VAL A 544 -8.92 12.86 21.57
CA VAL A 544 -7.50 12.71 21.21
C VAL A 544 -7.23 11.36 20.51
N THR A 545 -6.71 11.43 19.29
CA THR A 545 -6.16 10.29 18.53
C THR A 545 -4.63 10.31 18.64
N ILE A 546 -4.01 9.19 19.01
CA ILE A 546 -2.56 9.01 18.90
C ILE A 546 -2.22 8.29 17.59
N ASN A 547 -1.15 8.70 16.91
CA ASN A 547 -0.66 8.15 15.66
C ASN A 547 0.86 7.94 15.76
N GLY A 548 1.41 6.93 15.10
CA GLY A 548 2.85 6.84 14.92
C GLY A 548 3.25 5.67 14.03
N GLU A 549 4.47 5.76 13.49
CA GLU A 549 5.04 4.77 12.58
C GLU A 549 6.27 4.08 13.20
N SER A 550 6.44 2.77 12.94
CA SER A 550 7.56 1.97 13.45
C SER A 550 7.65 2.05 14.99
N ALA A 551 8.72 2.65 15.54
CA ALA A 551 8.85 2.92 16.98
C ALA A 551 7.77 3.88 17.54
N GLY A 552 7.19 4.74 16.71
CA GLY A 552 6.01 5.54 17.03
C GLY A 552 4.77 4.66 17.19
N SER A 553 4.57 3.66 16.33
CA SER A 553 3.47 2.69 16.48
C SER A 553 3.67 1.75 17.68
N MET A 554 4.92 1.34 17.94
CA MET A 554 5.27 0.68 19.20
C MET A 554 4.92 1.55 20.41
N SER A 555 5.24 2.85 20.35
CA SER A 555 4.87 3.83 21.38
C SER A 555 3.34 3.93 21.55
N VAL A 556 2.57 3.96 20.46
CA VAL A 556 1.10 3.94 20.50
C VAL A 556 0.57 2.73 21.28
N SER A 557 1.04 1.52 20.98
CA SER A 557 0.62 0.30 21.69
C SER A 557 1.03 0.30 23.18
N ALA A 558 2.19 0.86 23.52
CA ALA A 558 2.65 0.99 24.91
C ALA A 558 1.87 2.06 25.70
N LEU A 559 1.53 3.19 25.08
CA LEU A 559 0.71 4.27 25.67
C LEU A 559 -0.75 3.82 25.91
N MET A 560 -1.27 2.91 25.08
CA MET A 560 -2.55 2.24 25.32
C MET A 560 -2.49 1.22 26.47
N ALA A 561 -1.35 0.57 26.71
CA ALA A 561 -1.16 -0.37 27.82
C ALA A 561 -0.95 0.35 29.17
N SER A 562 -0.16 1.43 29.18
CA SER A 562 0.27 2.10 30.40
C SER A 562 -0.90 2.68 31.22
N PRO A 563 -0.96 2.45 32.55
CA PRO A 563 -1.98 3.05 33.41
C PRO A 563 -1.93 4.58 33.39
N LEU A 564 -0.75 5.17 33.15
CA LEU A 564 -0.52 6.62 33.18
C LEU A 564 -1.14 7.35 31.99
N THR A 565 -1.36 6.68 30.86
CA THR A 565 -1.78 7.32 29.59
C THR A 565 -3.02 6.73 28.94
N LYS A 566 -3.42 5.50 29.27
CA LYS A 566 -4.58 4.81 28.66
C LYS A 566 -5.94 5.49 28.86
N HIS A 567 -6.00 6.50 29.73
CA HIS A 567 -7.18 7.32 30.02
C HIS A 567 -7.12 8.73 29.40
N LEU A 568 -6.04 9.06 28.67
CA LEU A 568 -5.83 10.36 27.99
C LEU A 568 -6.09 10.28 26.47
N VAL A 569 -6.31 9.06 25.96
CA VAL A 569 -6.34 8.71 24.53
C VAL A 569 -7.67 8.04 24.19
N HIS A 570 -8.24 8.42 23.05
CA HIS A 570 -9.64 8.15 22.69
C HIS A 570 -9.78 7.33 21.41
N LYS A 571 -8.74 7.35 20.55
CA LYS A 571 -8.53 6.50 19.36
C LYS A 571 -7.02 6.30 19.14
N ALA A 572 -6.64 5.27 18.39
CA ALA A 572 -5.24 5.01 18.05
C ALA A 572 -5.06 4.63 16.57
N ILE A 573 -3.97 5.11 15.98
CA ILE A 573 -3.47 4.73 14.66
C ILE A 573 -2.08 4.15 14.82
N GLY A 574 -1.80 2.99 14.22
CA GLY A 574 -0.49 2.34 14.32
C GLY A 574 0.03 1.84 12.97
N GLU A 575 1.09 2.47 12.48
CA GLU A 575 1.69 2.23 11.18
C GLU A 575 2.96 1.37 11.35
N SER A 576 3.01 0.19 10.75
CA SER A 576 4.23 -0.63 10.59
C SER A 576 5.00 -1.01 11.89
N GLY A 577 4.33 -1.14 13.04
CA GLY A 577 4.96 -1.68 14.26
C GLY A 577 4.03 -1.87 15.47
N ALA A 578 4.39 -2.75 16.41
CA ALA A 578 3.70 -2.90 17.70
C ALA A 578 4.68 -3.39 18.78
N PHE A 579 4.48 -3.02 20.05
CA PHE A 579 5.35 -3.45 21.15
C PHE A 579 4.96 -4.85 21.68
N PHE A 580 4.70 -5.77 20.74
CA PHE A 580 4.32 -7.17 20.96
C PHE A 580 5.51 -8.10 20.66
N THR A 581 6.73 -7.63 20.97
CA THR A 581 7.97 -8.19 20.41
C THR A 581 8.22 -9.64 20.82
N SER A 582 8.67 -10.46 19.86
CA SER A 582 9.22 -11.79 20.10
C SER A 582 10.27 -11.78 21.23
N PRO A 583 10.37 -12.82 22.09
CA PRO A 583 11.32 -12.88 23.21
C PRO A 583 12.79 -12.77 22.79
N SER A 584 13.08 -12.87 21.48
CA SER A 584 14.38 -12.58 20.91
C SER A 584 14.32 -11.27 20.10
N GLY A 585 14.94 -10.20 20.63
CA GLY A 585 15.12 -8.91 19.96
C GLY A 585 16.48 -8.26 20.23
N GLY A 586 16.78 -7.15 19.53
CA GLY A 586 17.66 -6.08 20.04
C GLY A 586 16.83 -5.11 20.88
N MET A 587 15.69 -4.70 20.33
CA MET A 587 14.55 -4.08 21.03
C MET A 587 13.63 -5.16 21.66
N ALA A 588 14.19 -6.10 22.42
CA ALA A 588 13.36 -7.03 23.20
C ALA A 588 12.78 -6.30 24.42
N GLU A 589 11.53 -6.59 24.79
CA GLU A 589 10.92 -6.09 26.03
C GLU A 589 11.60 -6.70 27.27
N LYS A 590 12.66 -6.02 27.74
CA LYS A 590 13.46 -6.33 28.93
C LYS A 590 12.75 -5.94 30.22
N THR A 591 13.11 -6.62 31.30
CA THR A 591 12.82 -6.22 32.68
C THR A 591 13.74 -5.09 33.17
N LEU A 592 13.32 -4.40 34.23
CA LEU A 592 14.11 -3.34 34.88
C LEU A 592 15.52 -3.81 35.24
N GLY A 593 15.67 -4.98 35.88
CA GLY A 593 16.98 -5.50 36.30
C GLY A 593 17.93 -5.80 35.14
N GLU A 594 17.42 -6.23 33.97
CA GLU A 594 18.23 -6.38 32.76
C GLU A 594 18.66 -5.02 32.19
N LYS A 595 17.77 -4.03 32.20
CA LYS A 595 18.07 -2.66 31.76
C LYS A 595 19.09 -1.98 32.70
N GLU A 596 18.98 -2.20 34.00
CA GLU A 596 19.93 -1.70 35.02
C GLU A 596 21.32 -2.32 34.85
N GLN A 597 21.42 -3.64 34.65
CA GLN A 597 22.70 -4.30 34.34
C GLN A 597 23.33 -3.74 33.07
N ASP A 598 22.52 -3.40 32.06
CA ASP A 598 23.01 -2.79 30.82
C ASP A 598 23.47 -1.35 31.02
N GLY A 599 22.82 -0.58 31.90
CA GLY A 599 23.28 0.75 32.28
C GLY A 599 24.55 0.77 33.13
N VAL A 600 24.72 -0.19 34.05
CA VAL A 600 25.98 -0.34 34.82
C VAL A 600 27.16 -0.62 33.88
N LYS A 601 26.97 -1.49 32.87
CA LYS A 601 27.99 -1.75 31.83
C LYS A 601 28.31 -0.48 31.04
N PHE A 602 27.30 0.34 30.73
CA PHE A 602 27.50 1.60 30.03
C PHE A 602 28.24 2.65 30.86
N ALA A 603 27.86 2.84 32.13
CA ALA A 603 28.55 3.73 33.06
C ALA A 603 30.05 3.37 33.18
N THR A 604 30.34 2.08 33.37
CA THR A 604 31.72 1.56 33.35
C THR A 604 32.43 1.84 32.02
N SER A 605 31.75 1.69 30.87
CA SER A 605 32.34 1.92 29.54
C SER A 605 32.73 3.38 29.26
N VAL A 606 32.12 4.35 29.95
CA VAL A 606 32.51 5.77 29.91
C VAL A 606 33.38 6.18 31.09
N GLY A 607 33.77 5.24 31.97
CA GLY A 607 34.59 5.52 33.15
C GLY A 607 33.87 6.35 34.22
N ALA A 608 32.55 6.21 34.35
CA ALA A 608 31.78 6.77 35.46
C ALA A 608 31.47 5.70 36.51
N SER A 609 31.78 6.00 37.77
CA SER A 609 31.60 5.13 38.94
C SER A 609 30.36 5.48 39.78
N SER A 610 29.72 6.61 39.48
CA SER A 610 28.50 7.10 40.14
C SER A 610 27.57 7.83 39.18
N LEU A 611 26.29 7.98 39.54
CA LEU A 611 25.33 8.77 38.78
C LEU A 611 25.74 10.26 38.66
N ALA A 612 26.46 10.81 39.64
CA ALA A 612 26.96 12.18 39.59
C ALA A 612 27.99 12.36 38.47
N GLU A 613 28.97 11.47 38.37
CA GLU A 613 29.96 11.45 37.28
C GLU A 613 29.30 11.21 35.92
N LEU A 614 28.32 10.30 35.86
CA LEU A 614 27.60 9.96 34.64
C LEU A 614 26.70 11.13 34.13
N ARG A 615 26.17 11.96 35.05
CA ARG A 615 25.49 13.22 34.71
C ARG A 615 26.46 14.35 34.34
N ALA A 616 27.69 14.34 34.85
CA ALA A 616 28.71 15.34 34.49
C ALA A 616 29.29 15.14 33.08
N LYS A 617 29.13 13.96 32.47
CA LYS A 617 29.60 13.65 31.12
C LYS A 617 29.00 14.59 30.03
N PRO A 618 29.79 15.05 29.05
CA PRO A 618 29.28 15.68 27.83
C PRO A 618 28.32 14.76 27.06
N ALA A 619 27.26 15.32 26.49
CA ALA A 619 26.23 14.53 25.81
C ALA A 619 26.73 13.91 24.49
N ASP A 620 27.63 14.59 23.79
CA ASP A 620 28.34 14.08 22.62
C ASP A 620 29.27 12.90 22.99
N GLU A 621 29.94 12.93 24.15
CA GLU A 621 30.73 11.81 24.65
C GLU A 621 29.83 10.59 24.92
N LEU A 622 28.70 10.77 25.60
CA LEU A 622 27.73 9.69 25.87
C LEU A 622 27.13 9.12 24.60
N LEU A 623 26.79 9.96 23.61
CA LEU A 623 26.28 9.53 22.32
C LEU A 623 27.35 8.74 21.55
N ALA A 624 28.59 9.24 21.49
CA ALA A 624 29.71 8.58 20.83
C ALA A 624 30.11 7.26 21.51
N ALA A 625 29.93 7.14 22.84
CA ALA A 625 30.11 5.89 23.57
C ALA A 625 29.00 4.88 23.24
N MET A 626 27.73 5.32 23.22
CA MET A 626 26.58 4.49 22.84
C MET A 626 26.76 3.91 21.43
N MET A 627 27.15 4.74 20.47
CA MET A 627 27.43 4.36 19.08
C MET A 627 28.61 3.39 18.90
N LYS A 628 29.49 3.21 19.90
CA LYS A 628 30.61 2.25 19.89
C LYS A 628 30.24 0.87 20.46
N THR A 629 29.03 0.72 21.02
CA THR A 629 28.56 -0.57 21.52
C THR A 629 27.95 -1.41 20.40
N ASP A 630 27.97 -2.75 20.53
CA ASP A 630 27.19 -3.68 19.69
C ASP A 630 25.65 -3.52 19.86
N ARG A 631 25.20 -2.40 20.42
CA ARG A 631 23.88 -2.17 21.03
C ARG A 631 23.33 -0.78 20.64
N GLY A 632 23.61 -0.29 19.44
CA GLY A 632 22.98 0.93 18.90
C GLY A 632 21.43 0.90 18.87
N TRP A 633 20.84 -0.30 19.06
CA TRP A 633 19.40 -0.56 19.18
C TRP A 633 18.97 -1.08 20.57
N GLY A 634 19.88 -1.12 21.56
CA GLY A 634 19.68 -1.80 22.84
C GLY A 634 19.00 -0.97 23.93
N TYR A 635 18.73 0.31 23.65
CA TYR A 635 18.10 1.30 24.54
C TYR A 635 16.69 1.62 24.05
N SER A 636 15.71 0.88 24.58
CA SER A 636 14.31 0.93 24.21
C SER A 636 13.41 0.88 25.46
N PRO A 637 12.08 1.06 25.33
CA PRO A 637 11.14 0.81 26.43
C PRO A 637 11.27 -0.61 27.02
N GLY A 638 10.73 -0.82 28.21
CA GLY A 638 10.68 -2.13 28.87
C GLY A 638 9.91 -2.08 30.18
N VAL A 639 9.76 -3.21 30.85
CA VAL A 639 8.98 -3.32 32.10
C VAL A 639 9.74 -2.66 33.25
N ASP A 640 9.20 -1.57 33.80
CA ASP A 640 9.80 -0.77 34.86
C ASP A 640 9.02 -0.79 36.19
N GLY A 641 7.82 -1.39 36.20
CA GLY A 641 6.93 -1.41 37.37
C GLY A 641 6.02 -0.18 37.50
N TYR A 642 6.13 0.81 36.61
CA TYR A 642 5.45 2.11 36.74
C TYR A 642 4.81 2.60 35.43
N PHE A 643 5.59 2.92 34.40
CA PHE A 643 5.04 3.24 33.08
C PHE A 643 4.58 1.96 32.38
N LEU A 644 5.37 0.87 32.46
CA LEU A 644 4.98 -0.48 32.08
C LEU A 644 5.09 -1.39 33.32
N PRO A 645 3.98 -1.69 34.02
CA PRO A 645 4.00 -2.57 35.19
C PRO A 645 4.24 -4.04 34.82
N GLU A 646 3.80 -4.45 33.63
CA GLU A 646 3.97 -5.77 33.04
C GLU A 646 4.27 -5.63 31.54
N LYS A 647 4.49 -6.76 30.86
CA LYS A 647 4.67 -6.81 29.41
C LYS A 647 3.43 -6.31 28.66
N VAL A 648 3.61 -5.50 27.62
CA VAL A 648 2.49 -4.92 26.84
C VAL A 648 1.54 -6.01 26.31
N SER A 649 2.06 -7.13 25.80
CA SER A 649 1.26 -8.25 25.33
C SER A 649 0.43 -8.92 26.44
N ALA A 650 0.94 -9.00 27.67
CA ALA A 650 0.21 -9.53 28.82
C ALA A 650 -0.93 -8.59 29.27
N ILE A 651 -0.67 -7.27 29.32
CA ILE A 651 -1.66 -6.24 29.64
C ILE A 651 -2.84 -6.29 28.65
N TYR A 652 -2.56 -6.48 27.36
CA TYR A 652 -3.59 -6.65 26.32
C TYR A 652 -4.34 -7.99 26.41
N ALA A 653 -3.65 -9.10 26.69
CA ALA A 653 -4.28 -10.40 26.90
C ALA A 653 -5.21 -10.41 28.12
N ALA A 654 -4.86 -9.66 29.17
CA ALA A 654 -5.70 -9.42 30.35
C ALA A 654 -6.83 -8.38 30.13
N GLY A 655 -6.94 -7.79 28.93
CA GLY A 655 -7.96 -6.80 28.59
C GLY A 655 -7.85 -5.48 29.35
N GLN A 656 -6.64 -5.14 29.85
CA GLN A 656 -6.40 -3.98 30.72
C GLN A 656 -6.00 -2.71 29.95
N GLN A 657 -5.80 -2.77 28.64
CA GLN A 657 -5.45 -1.65 27.78
C GLN A 657 -6.56 -0.60 27.63
N ALA A 658 -6.25 0.54 27.00
CA ALA A 658 -7.23 1.49 26.49
C ALA A 658 -8.21 0.79 25.51
N ARG A 659 -9.50 0.72 25.87
CA ARG A 659 -10.55 0.07 25.07
C ARG A 659 -11.16 1.05 24.06
N ILE A 660 -10.35 1.43 23.08
CA ILE A 660 -10.61 2.49 22.10
C ILE A 660 -10.52 1.97 20.66
N PRO A 661 -11.14 2.64 19.66
CA PRO A 661 -11.01 2.26 18.26
C PRO A 661 -9.55 2.29 17.78
N VAL A 662 -9.19 1.34 16.91
CA VAL A 662 -7.83 1.21 16.34
C VAL A 662 -7.89 1.13 14.82
N LEU A 663 -7.02 1.87 14.14
CA LEU A 663 -6.69 1.68 12.73
C LEU A 663 -5.21 1.29 12.64
N ALA A 664 -4.87 0.16 12.04
CA ALA A 664 -3.46 -0.27 11.97
C ALA A 664 -3.16 -1.10 10.72
N GLY A 665 -1.91 -1.03 10.25
CA GLY A 665 -1.47 -1.75 9.06
C GLY A 665 0.04 -1.75 8.85
N TRP A 666 0.46 -2.36 7.75
CA TRP A 666 1.86 -2.57 7.38
C TRP A 666 2.06 -2.34 5.87
N ASN A 667 3.30 -2.11 5.46
CA ASN A 667 3.68 -1.97 4.06
C ASN A 667 3.89 -3.35 3.41
N SER A 668 3.50 -3.50 2.14
CA SER A 668 3.49 -4.79 1.43
C SER A 668 4.87 -5.45 1.27
N SER A 669 5.95 -4.72 1.51
CA SER A 669 7.33 -5.17 1.37
C SER A 669 8.28 -4.38 2.27
N GLU A 670 8.04 -4.40 3.59
CA GLU A 670 8.78 -3.69 4.67
C GLU A 670 10.33 -3.68 4.57
N LEU A 671 10.97 -4.48 3.72
CA LEU A 671 12.43 -4.65 3.68
C LEU A 671 13.11 -3.74 2.64
N GLY A 672 13.23 -2.45 2.99
CA GLY A 672 13.96 -1.43 2.23
C GLY A 672 15.06 -0.70 3.02
N MET A 673 16.29 -1.23 2.97
CA MET A 673 17.54 -0.67 3.56
C MET A 673 17.68 -0.67 5.10
N SER A 674 18.93 -0.77 5.56
CA SER A 674 19.44 -0.71 6.96
C SER A 674 18.98 -1.77 7.97
N VAL A 675 17.73 -2.23 7.99
CA VAL A 675 17.20 -3.03 9.12
C VAL A 675 17.71 -4.48 9.15
N ALA A 676 18.23 -5.00 8.04
CA ALA A 676 18.83 -6.35 7.96
C ALA A 676 20.24 -6.48 8.60
N MET A 677 20.74 -5.47 9.33
CA MET A 677 22.14 -5.40 9.81
C MET A 677 22.46 -6.24 11.06
N ASN A 678 21.79 -7.38 11.30
CA ASN A 678 22.31 -8.41 12.21
C ASN A 678 21.80 -9.83 11.85
N PRO A 679 22.67 -10.83 11.60
CA PRO A 679 22.29 -12.16 11.09
C PRO A 679 21.65 -13.09 12.14
N LYS A 680 20.94 -12.56 13.15
CA LYS A 680 20.27 -13.36 14.19
C LYS A 680 18.75 -13.14 14.29
N LYS A 681 18.19 -12.05 13.75
CA LYS A 681 16.80 -11.57 14.01
C LYS A 681 16.32 -10.67 12.83
N PRO A 682 15.07 -10.14 12.86
CA PRO A 682 13.81 -10.76 12.45
C PRO A 682 13.51 -10.62 10.93
N THR A 683 12.41 -11.21 10.43
CA THR A 683 11.98 -11.13 9.01
C THR A 683 10.70 -10.28 8.83
N ALA A 684 10.32 -9.96 7.58
CA ALA A 684 9.08 -9.24 7.27
C ALA A 684 7.82 -9.91 7.86
N ALA A 685 7.81 -11.25 7.88
CA ALA A 685 6.73 -12.01 8.51
C ALA A 685 6.53 -11.63 9.99
N THR A 686 7.60 -11.29 10.72
CA THR A 686 7.52 -10.97 12.16
C THR A 686 6.95 -9.58 12.47
N PHE A 687 6.96 -8.64 11.51
CA PHE A 687 6.27 -7.35 11.67
C PHE A 687 4.76 -7.53 11.48
N ALA A 688 4.36 -8.24 10.41
CA ALA A 688 2.96 -8.61 10.19
C ALA A 688 2.42 -9.51 11.32
N GLU A 689 3.25 -10.39 11.89
CA GLU A 689 2.95 -11.20 13.08
C GLU A 689 2.74 -10.33 14.33
N GLN A 690 3.65 -9.41 14.66
CA GLN A 690 3.55 -8.57 15.87
C GLN A 690 2.36 -7.61 15.79
N LEU A 691 2.18 -6.95 14.64
CA LEU A 691 1.05 -6.06 14.42
C LEU A 691 -0.28 -6.85 14.33
N GLY A 692 -0.28 -8.00 13.67
CA GLY A 692 -1.43 -8.91 13.62
C GLY A 692 -1.84 -9.38 15.02
N LYS A 693 -0.89 -9.83 15.85
CA LYS A 693 -1.13 -10.24 17.24
C LYS A 693 -1.63 -9.07 18.10
N TRP A 694 -1.18 -7.83 17.87
CA TRP A 694 -1.76 -6.64 18.52
C TRP A 694 -3.21 -6.39 18.10
N ILE A 695 -3.46 -6.33 16.79
CA ILE A 695 -4.79 -6.11 16.16
C ILE A 695 -5.80 -7.16 16.63
N GLU A 696 -5.41 -8.44 16.62
CA GLU A 696 -6.28 -9.56 16.96
C GLU A 696 -6.53 -9.68 18.46
N THR A 697 -5.51 -9.47 19.29
CA THR A 697 -5.68 -9.42 20.76
C THR A 697 -6.59 -8.25 21.14
N HIS A 698 -6.39 -7.07 20.55
CA HIS A 698 -7.22 -5.89 20.83
C HIS A 698 -8.66 -6.04 20.33
N ALA A 699 -8.88 -6.63 19.16
CA ALA A 699 -10.22 -6.97 18.69
C ALA A 699 -10.92 -7.99 19.62
N GLY A 700 -10.15 -8.92 20.19
CA GLY A 700 -10.63 -9.93 21.15
C GLY A 700 -10.97 -9.38 22.53
N THR A 701 -10.12 -8.53 23.13
CA THR A 701 -10.23 -8.10 24.54
C THR A 701 -10.64 -6.63 24.75
N GLY A 702 -10.50 -5.79 23.72
CA GLY A 702 -10.83 -4.37 23.75
C GLY A 702 -12.29 -4.07 23.37
N HIS A 703 -12.90 -4.89 22.52
CA HIS A 703 -14.29 -4.78 22.02
C HIS A 703 -14.67 -3.47 21.30
N ALA A 704 -13.70 -2.61 20.98
CA ALA A 704 -13.89 -1.43 20.14
C ALA A 704 -13.64 -1.78 18.65
N PRO A 705 -14.15 -0.99 17.68
CA PRO A 705 -13.91 -1.22 16.25
C PRO A 705 -12.41 -1.22 15.91
N VAL A 706 -11.99 -2.19 15.09
CA VAL A 706 -10.62 -2.31 14.59
C VAL A 706 -10.61 -2.38 13.06
N TYR A 707 -9.77 -1.57 12.43
CA TYR A 707 -9.62 -1.47 10.98
C TYR A 707 -8.19 -1.84 10.57
N ARG A 708 -8.06 -2.88 9.74
CA ARG A 708 -6.76 -3.46 9.31
C ARG A 708 -6.45 -3.02 7.87
N TYR A 709 -5.23 -2.55 7.59
CA TYR A 709 -4.75 -2.28 6.22
C TYR A 709 -3.44 -2.99 5.85
N GLN A 710 -3.22 -3.14 4.55
CA GLN A 710 -1.90 -3.33 3.95
C GLN A 710 -1.71 -2.23 2.91
N PHE A 711 -0.57 -1.53 2.95
CA PHE A 711 -0.23 -0.49 1.99
C PHE A 711 0.61 -1.09 0.86
N ASP A 712 0.09 -1.07 -0.37
CA ASP A 712 0.65 -1.82 -1.51
C ASP A 712 1.44 -0.94 -2.50
N ARG A 713 1.34 0.39 -2.37
CA ARG A 713 1.85 1.35 -3.37
C ARG A 713 3.38 1.42 -3.41
N VAL A 714 3.96 1.06 -4.55
CA VAL A 714 5.41 1.11 -4.81
C VAL A 714 5.88 2.56 -5.03
N LEU A 715 7.05 2.93 -4.50
CA LEU A 715 7.70 4.22 -4.82
C LEU A 715 8.08 4.32 -6.30
N PRO A 716 7.85 5.46 -6.96
CA PRO A 716 8.46 5.76 -8.25
C PRO A 716 9.99 5.88 -8.14
N ASP A 717 10.71 4.96 -8.78
CA ASP A 717 12.18 4.99 -8.86
C ASP A 717 12.64 5.59 -10.20
N PRO A 718 13.15 6.83 -10.24
CA PRO A 718 13.62 7.48 -11.47
C PRO A 718 14.91 6.87 -12.03
N SER A 719 15.54 5.89 -11.37
CA SER A 719 16.65 5.10 -11.91
C SER A 719 16.20 3.85 -12.67
N GLY A 720 14.91 3.51 -12.62
CA GLY A 720 14.38 2.26 -13.20
C GLY A 720 14.74 1.01 -12.39
N GLY A 721 15.19 1.16 -11.14
CA GLY A 721 15.42 0.06 -10.22
C GLY A 721 14.13 -0.70 -9.89
N LYS A 722 14.25 -2.01 -9.67
CA LYS A 722 13.12 -2.84 -9.24
C LYS A 722 12.92 -2.73 -7.73
N SER A 723 11.95 -1.93 -7.30
CA SER A 723 11.33 -2.13 -5.98
C SER A 723 10.32 -3.29 -6.04
N PHE A 724 10.18 -4.04 -4.95
CA PHE A 724 9.37 -5.27 -4.87
C PHE A 724 8.20 -5.11 -3.90
N GLY A 725 7.47 -3.99 -4.02
CA GLY A 725 6.36 -3.59 -3.15
C GLY A 725 6.62 -2.23 -2.47
N ALA A 726 5.80 -1.93 -1.46
CA ALA A 726 5.93 -0.76 -0.59
C ALA A 726 6.93 -1.04 0.54
N VAL A 727 7.93 -0.18 0.74
CA VAL A 727 9.00 -0.35 1.76
C VAL A 727 8.66 0.31 3.09
N HIS A 728 9.33 -0.07 4.18
CA HIS A 728 9.08 0.49 5.52
C HIS A 728 9.04 2.02 5.54
N ALA A 729 8.11 2.55 6.33
CA ALA A 729 7.86 3.98 6.51
C ALA A 729 7.52 4.78 5.22
N VAL A 730 7.14 4.11 4.12
CA VAL A 730 6.68 4.80 2.89
C VAL A 730 5.25 5.29 3.00
N ASP A 731 4.42 4.63 3.80
CA ASP A 731 3.01 4.97 3.96
C ASP A 731 2.81 6.34 4.61
N ILE A 732 3.79 6.86 5.37
CA ILE A 732 3.73 8.19 6.00
C ILE A 732 3.48 9.31 4.96
N GLU A 733 4.27 9.39 3.89
CA GLU A 733 4.10 10.45 2.88
C GLU A 733 2.72 10.39 2.17
N TYR A 734 2.03 9.24 2.25
CA TYR A 734 0.68 9.05 1.75
C TYR A 734 -0.39 9.34 2.82
N ALA A 735 -0.23 8.83 4.04
CA ALA A 735 -1.11 9.03 5.19
C ALA A 735 -1.24 10.50 5.59
N PHE A 736 -0.17 11.28 5.45
CA PHE A 736 -0.17 12.73 5.70
C PHE A 736 -0.46 13.57 4.44
N ASN A 737 -0.55 12.94 3.27
CA ASN A 737 -0.63 13.60 1.95
C ASN A 737 0.49 14.65 1.78
N THR A 738 1.72 14.22 2.04
CA THR A 738 2.94 15.04 2.11
C THR A 738 3.98 14.69 1.05
N LEU A 739 3.71 13.77 0.12
CA LEU A 739 4.57 13.30 -0.99
C LEU A 739 5.68 14.28 -1.45
N ASP A 740 5.35 15.54 -1.72
CA ASP A 740 6.29 16.59 -2.16
C ASP A 740 7.40 16.95 -1.13
N SER A 741 7.34 16.41 0.10
CA SER A 741 8.41 16.42 1.10
C SER A 741 9.64 15.61 0.67
N LYS A 742 9.47 14.74 -0.34
CA LYS A 742 10.48 13.81 -0.85
C LYS A 742 10.56 13.92 -2.36
N LYS A 743 11.78 13.98 -2.89
CA LYS A 743 12.03 14.10 -4.33
C LYS A 743 11.97 12.73 -5.00
N ALA A 744 10.78 12.37 -5.52
CA ALA A 744 10.56 11.22 -6.39
C ALA A 744 9.75 11.66 -7.64
N ASP A 745 9.65 10.79 -8.65
CA ASP A 745 8.82 11.03 -9.85
C ASP A 745 7.35 10.70 -9.57
N TRP A 746 6.69 11.52 -8.75
CA TRP A 746 5.35 11.26 -8.24
C TRP A 746 4.28 11.24 -9.34
N GLN A 747 3.73 10.06 -9.58
CA GLN A 747 2.69 9.79 -10.57
C GLN A 747 1.32 10.34 -10.10
N PRO A 748 0.38 10.62 -11.01
CA PRO A 748 -0.99 11.01 -10.62
C PRO A 748 -1.68 10.00 -9.69
N ALA A 749 -1.41 8.70 -9.93
CA ALA A 749 -1.89 7.59 -9.11
C ALA A 749 -1.36 7.61 -7.67
N ASP A 750 -0.16 8.13 -7.43
CA ASP A 750 0.42 8.24 -6.08
C ASP A 750 -0.30 9.34 -5.29
N ARG A 751 -0.56 10.48 -5.95
CA ARG A 751 -1.33 11.59 -5.39
C ARG A 751 -2.80 11.23 -5.14
N GLU A 752 -3.37 10.32 -5.94
CA GLU A 752 -4.69 9.74 -5.69
C GLU A 752 -4.69 8.82 -4.46
N THR A 753 -3.69 7.94 -4.36
CA THR A 753 -3.50 7.03 -3.22
C THR A 753 -3.29 7.80 -1.92
N ALA A 754 -2.47 8.86 -1.94
CA ALA A 754 -2.18 9.70 -0.78
C ALA A 754 -3.43 10.43 -0.29
N ARG A 755 -4.19 11.05 -1.20
CA ARG A 755 -5.46 11.69 -0.84
C ARG A 755 -6.47 10.68 -0.28
N THR A 756 -6.52 9.47 -0.83
CA THR A 756 -7.38 8.38 -0.35
C THR A 756 -7.00 7.95 1.08
N MET A 757 -5.72 7.63 1.32
CA MET A 757 -5.21 7.20 2.62
C MET A 757 -5.36 8.28 3.68
N ALA A 758 -4.94 9.51 3.39
CA ALA A 758 -5.07 10.64 4.30
C ALA A 758 -6.54 10.96 4.61
N THR A 759 -7.47 10.75 3.67
CA THR A 759 -8.91 10.93 3.95
C THR A 759 -9.46 9.82 4.84
N TYR A 760 -9.07 8.55 4.66
CA TYR A 760 -9.38 7.50 5.63
C TYR A 760 -8.87 7.84 7.04
N PHE A 761 -7.62 8.29 7.16
CA PHE A 761 -7.02 8.68 8.44
C PHE A 761 -7.75 9.89 9.05
N ALA A 762 -8.08 10.92 8.26
CA ALA A 762 -8.82 12.09 8.75
C ALA A 762 -10.24 11.76 9.19
N ASN A 763 -10.94 10.87 8.48
CA ASN A 763 -12.25 10.36 8.89
C ASN A 763 -12.15 9.58 10.20
N PHE A 764 -11.14 8.74 10.35
CA PHE A 764 -10.91 7.97 11.57
C PHE A 764 -10.60 8.89 12.76
N VAL A 765 -9.70 9.87 12.60
CA VAL A 765 -9.40 10.91 13.62
C VAL A 765 -10.66 11.68 14.00
N LYS A 766 -11.57 11.96 13.06
CA LYS A 766 -12.85 12.63 13.35
C LYS A 766 -13.84 11.71 14.10
N THR A 767 -14.05 10.49 13.63
CA THR A 767 -15.26 9.71 13.93
C THR A 767 -15.04 8.34 14.58
N GLY A 768 -13.83 7.79 14.52
CA GLY A 768 -13.55 6.39 14.90
C GLY A 768 -13.82 5.36 13.80
N THR A 769 -14.22 5.78 12.60
CA THR A 769 -14.27 4.94 11.39
C THR A 769 -13.54 5.64 10.24
N PRO A 770 -12.76 4.93 9.41
CA PRO A 770 -12.13 5.53 8.23
C PRO A 770 -13.14 5.87 7.12
N ASN A 771 -14.33 5.26 7.15
CA ASN A 771 -15.31 5.34 6.07
C ASN A 771 -15.90 6.76 5.91
N GLY A 772 -16.17 7.14 4.68
CA GLY A 772 -16.79 8.42 4.33
C GLY A 772 -17.17 8.51 2.85
N PRO A 773 -17.88 9.57 2.41
CA PRO A 773 -18.35 9.71 1.03
C PRO A 773 -17.21 9.68 0.01
N GLY A 774 -17.41 8.95 -1.10
CA GLY A 774 -16.44 8.86 -2.20
C GLY A 774 -15.26 7.91 -1.98
N LEU A 775 -15.19 7.23 -0.84
CA LEU A 775 -14.18 6.21 -0.55
C LEU A 775 -14.75 4.80 -0.74
N PRO A 776 -13.91 3.81 -1.14
CA PRO A 776 -14.24 2.38 -0.99
C PRO A 776 -14.60 2.02 0.46
N GLU A 777 -15.46 1.01 0.65
CA GLU A 777 -15.81 0.55 1.99
C GLU A 777 -14.62 -0.15 2.66
N TRP A 778 -14.27 0.32 3.85
CA TRP A 778 -13.30 -0.31 4.74
C TRP A 778 -14.04 -0.99 5.90
N PRO A 779 -14.27 -2.31 5.82
CA PRO A 779 -15.02 -3.03 6.83
C PRO A 779 -14.23 -3.18 8.13
N GLU A 780 -14.97 -3.36 9.22
CA GLU A 780 -14.39 -3.66 10.53
C GLU A 780 -13.79 -5.08 10.55
N PHE A 781 -12.49 -5.17 10.85
CA PHE A 781 -11.73 -6.42 10.81
C PHE A 781 -12.27 -7.45 11.82
N GLY A 782 -12.68 -7.02 13.02
CA GLY A 782 -13.25 -7.90 14.03
C GLY A 782 -14.51 -8.67 13.57
N LYS A 783 -15.28 -8.09 12.64
CA LYS A 783 -16.51 -8.66 12.09
C LYS A 783 -16.29 -9.43 10.78
N THR A 784 -15.43 -8.93 9.91
CA THR A 784 -15.30 -9.42 8.51
C THR A 784 -14.01 -10.20 8.24
N ARG A 785 -12.97 -10.02 9.07
CA ARG A 785 -11.60 -10.51 8.84
C ARG A 785 -11.02 -10.12 7.47
N GLN A 786 -11.47 -8.98 6.92
CA GLN A 786 -10.92 -8.38 5.71
C GLN A 786 -9.88 -7.31 6.03
N VAL A 787 -8.95 -7.12 5.10
CA VAL A 787 -7.89 -6.11 5.11
C VAL A 787 -8.17 -5.10 3.98
N MET A 788 -8.04 -3.81 4.26
CA MET A 788 -8.03 -2.78 3.22
C MET A 788 -6.65 -2.75 2.56
N HIS A 789 -6.59 -3.10 1.28
CA HIS A 789 -5.42 -2.92 0.43
C HIS A 789 -5.41 -1.49 -0.08
N ILE A 790 -4.34 -0.74 0.19
CA ILE A 790 -4.21 0.69 -0.17
C ILE A 790 -3.22 0.83 -1.35
N ASP A 791 -3.78 1.15 -2.52
CA ASP A 791 -3.12 1.46 -3.80
C ASP A 791 -4.05 2.42 -4.57
N ALA A 792 -3.68 2.78 -5.80
CA ALA A 792 -4.46 3.58 -6.73
C ALA A 792 -5.83 2.98 -7.10
N VAL A 793 -6.10 1.72 -6.70
CA VAL A 793 -7.43 1.14 -6.54
C VAL A 793 -7.49 0.47 -5.17
N SER A 794 -7.79 1.26 -4.14
CA SER A 794 -7.92 0.72 -2.78
C SER A 794 -9.16 -0.18 -2.68
N LYS A 795 -9.04 -1.34 -2.02
CA LYS A 795 -10.13 -2.32 -1.88
C LYS A 795 -10.02 -3.16 -0.61
N ALA A 796 -11.15 -3.54 -0.03
CA ALA A 796 -11.17 -4.60 0.97
C ALA A 796 -10.98 -5.98 0.32
N ALA A 797 -10.26 -6.89 0.98
CA ALA A 797 -10.13 -8.30 0.58
C ALA A 797 -9.98 -9.21 1.82
N PRO A 798 -10.34 -10.50 1.74
CA PRO A 798 -9.99 -11.47 2.79
C PRO A 798 -8.48 -11.57 3.02
N GLU A 799 -8.05 -11.80 4.26
CA GLU A 799 -6.62 -11.89 4.60
C GLU A 799 -5.94 -13.13 3.99
N MET A 800 -5.35 -12.97 2.80
CA MET A 800 -4.76 -14.07 2.02
C MET A 800 -3.60 -14.79 2.72
N ASN A 801 -2.93 -14.16 3.69
CA ASN A 801 -1.84 -14.76 4.45
C ASN A 801 -2.29 -15.46 5.76
N ARG A 802 -3.58 -15.44 6.12
CA ARG A 802 -4.03 -15.95 7.43
C ARG A 802 -3.67 -17.43 7.67
N ALA A 803 -4.00 -18.31 6.72
CA ALA A 803 -3.70 -19.74 6.84
C ALA A 803 -2.19 -20.05 6.91
N ARG A 804 -1.35 -19.15 6.36
CA ARG A 804 0.11 -19.19 6.48
C ARG A 804 0.55 -18.79 7.90
N TYR A 805 -0.04 -17.76 8.52
CA TYR A 805 0.27 -17.39 9.90
C TYR A 805 -0.16 -18.49 10.89
N GLU A 806 -1.38 -19.04 10.74
CA GLU A 806 -1.88 -20.15 11.56
C GLU A 806 -1.00 -21.41 11.41
N PHE A 807 -0.50 -21.71 10.21
CA PHE A 807 0.50 -22.76 9.98
C PHE A 807 1.84 -22.45 10.68
N LEU A 808 2.39 -21.24 10.52
CA LEU A 808 3.68 -20.87 11.09
C LEU A 808 3.67 -20.85 12.63
N ASP A 809 2.60 -20.36 13.27
CA ASP A 809 2.43 -20.44 14.73
C ASP A 809 2.34 -21.92 15.18
N SER A 810 1.67 -22.80 14.43
CA SER A 810 1.63 -24.25 14.74
C SER A 810 2.98 -24.95 14.62
N VAL A 811 3.87 -24.44 13.77
CA VAL A 811 5.25 -24.95 13.60
C VAL A 811 6.16 -24.42 14.71
N ALA A 812 6.07 -23.12 15.03
CA ALA A 812 6.81 -22.51 16.14
C ALA A 812 6.44 -23.12 17.51
N ALA A 813 5.17 -23.44 17.73
CA ALA A 813 4.71 -24.12 18.94
C ALA A 813 5.25 -25.57 19.08
N ALA A 814 5.66 -26.21 17.98
CA ALA A 814 6.26 -27.54 17.98
C ALA A 814 7.80 -27.50 18.11
N HIS A 815 8.44 -26.40 17.72
CA HIS A 815 9.89 -26.19 17.75
C HIS A 815 10.24 -24.77 18.28
N PRO A 816 10.10 -24.54 19.60
CA PRO A 816 10.24 -23.22 20.24
C PRO A 816 11.69 -22.75 20.45
#